data_AF-A0A964EVM8-F1
#
_entry.id   AF-A0A964EVM8-F1
#
_cell.length_a   1.000
_cell.length_b   1.000
_cell.length_c   1.000
_cell.angle_alpha   90.00
_cell.angle_beta   90.00
_cell.angle_gamma   90.00
#
_symmetry.space_group_name_H-M   'P 1'
#
loop_
_entity.id
_entity.type
_entity.pdbx_description
1 polymer ?
#
loop_
_entity_poly.entity_id
_entity_poly.type
_entity_poly.pdbx_seq_one_letter_code
_entity_poly.pdbx_strand_id
1 'polypeptide(L)'
;MFASSLLMLLGCPPPVLDDPTPHPEADADVFVDALGDPIPGLDADTLAKVERGREVMERGFTPATGLGPTFNTDSCAGCHQFPVAGGSGPRYRDFFLVKTERWDGALVDAGTNGTSPVRNLYTLHAGELHVAEPIDTVVYARRNTPSGLGIGLFAFVADDTILANADPDDLDGDGISGRANYEQNRVGRFGYKSQASSLESFNRGAMFNQMGLTSNPLFYTFPESPEQQAALLEPTLLGSRVAHAQVSAPGEPTLDDDDVPDPELSDADQEALLLFSTYLGVPRPGEVTPRVEAGAQTFEDIGCADCHIPRLDSTIGPLPGYTDLLLHDMGEAMSDGVGPGLSTGPEFRTQPLWGVQLHGPFLHDGRADTLAEAIAWHGGEAEPSAERWADLSDAEQAQLIAFLEALGGYAPDQQVLIQPGDAPPQVGESGGPDRDLAPAELELWLEGRALFDRSMIVDDGLGPYFNADSCRACHQDPVLGGAGGVDTNVIRVGHRDPDTGAYSSVGFNALPRVTVWGNLPLRLPDEVNLIEGRNPPSALGVGPMNDISAAAILAGEDPDDLDGDGISGRAHVLSDGQIGRFGWKAQVPSALDFAADALLNEIGLTIDPALSDFTGTDTDDLADPELPEDRAVALAFYLERLGPPQPGTPDDPAAAEAGEALFASLGCQGCHVPELDGVPLYSDLLLHDVSPDPMASVEQDPGVLPGEYRTPPLWGVGATAPYLHDGRAFTLEDALLLGHFGEAEAARLAFEGLSAADQEAVVAFLQGL
;
A
#
# COMPACT_ATOMS: atom_id res chain seq x y z
N MET A 1 -6.89 7.23 -57.33
CA MET A 1 -8.23 6.63 -57.28
C MET A 1 -8.12 5.20 -56.74
N PHE A 2 -8.03 5.08 -55.42
CA PHE A 2 -8.42 3.88 -54.68
C PHE A 2 -9.01 4.42 -53.38
N ALA A 3 -10.32 4.29 -53.26
CA ALA A 3 -11.07 4.73 -52.09
C ALA A 3 -10.98 3.62 -51.03
N SER A 4 -10.36 3.91 -49.89
CA SER A 4 -10.49 3.09 -48.70
C SER A 4 -11.90 3.28 -48.16
N SER A 5 -12.74 2.27 -48.35
CA SER A 5 -14.09 2.23 -47.81
C SER A 5 -14.00 1.80 -46.35
N LEU A 6 -14.31 2.73 -45.45
CA LEU A 6 -14.63 2.48 -44.05
C LEU A 6 -15.81 1.50 -44.02
N LEU A 7 -15.55 0.23 -43.72
CA LEU A 7 -16.59 -0.77 -43.54
C LEU A 7 -17.15 -0.56 -42.13
N MET A 8 -18.24 0.21 -42.01
CA MET A 8 -19.10 0.20 -40.83
C MET A 8 -19.59 -1.24 -40.60
N LEU A 9 -18.96 -1.94 -39.67
CA LEU A 9 -19.48 -3.18 -39.12
C LEU A 9 -20.70 -2.81 -38.26
N LEU A 10 -21.88 -2.91 -38.87
CA LEU A 10 -23.16 -3.05 -38.17
C LEU A 10 -23.16 -4.42 -37.45
N GLY A 11 -22.34 -4.56 -36.42
CA GLY A 11 -22.55 -5.58 -35.39
C GLY A 11 -23.80 -5.22 -34.59
N CYS A 12 -24.56 -6.22 -34.13
CA CYS A 12 -25.57 -5.97 -33.11
C CYS A 12 -24.94 -5.12 -31.99
N PRO A 13 -25.64 -4.11 -31.44
CA PRO A 13 -25.19 -3.52 -30.20
C PRO A 13 -24.96 -4.67 -29.20
N PRO A 14 -23.85 -4.67 -28.44
CA PRO A 14 -23.69 -5.64 -27.36
C PRO A 14 -24.95 -5.60 -26.49
N PRO A 15 -25.39 -6.75 -25.92
CA PRO A 15 -26.52 -6.73 -25.01
C PRO A 15 -26.28 -5.63 -23.97
N VAL A 16 -27.25 -4.72 -23.84
CA VAL A 16 -27.29 -3.78 -22.71
C VAL A 16 -27.41 -4.68 -21.49
N LEU A 17 -26.29 -4.83 -20.77
CA LEU A 17 -26.34 -5.35 -19.42
C LEU A 17 -27.02 -4.23 -18.62
N ASP A 18 -28.21 -4.51 -18.09
CA ASP A 18 -28.83 -3.63 -17.12
C ASP A 18 -27.89 -3.64 -15.91
N ASP A 19 -27.01 -2.64 -15.83
CA ASP A 19 -26.24 -2.34 -14.63
C ASP A 19 -27.28 -2.07 -13.52
N PRO A 20 -27.45 -2.98 -12.55
CA PRO A 20 -28.48 -2.85 -11.54
C PRO A 20 -28.00 -1.94 -10.39
N THR A 21 -26.81 -1.32 -10.52
CA THR A 21 -26.36 -0.28 -9.62
C THR A 21 -27.48 0.75 -9.48
N PRO A 22 -27.93 1.04 -8.24
CA PRO A 22 -28.99 2.01 -8.03
C PRO A 22 -28.69 3.32 -8.76
N HIS A 23 -29.69 3.98 -9.31
CA HIS A 23 -29.47 5.29 -9.91
C HIS A 23 -29.82 6.36 -8.86
N PRO A 24 -28.87 7.23 -8.49
CA PRO A 24 -29.18 8.45 -7.74
C PRO A 24 -30.26 9.28 -8.44
N GLU A 25 -30.90 10.18 -7.68
CA GLU A 25 -31.82 11.14 -8.28
C GLU A 25 -31.11 12.04 -9.31
N ALA A 26 -31.85 12.54 -10.30
CA ALA A 26 -31.30 13.52 -11.23
C ALA A 26 -30.92 14.81 -10.48
N ASP A 27 -29.76 15.38 -10.83
CA ASP A 27 -29.14 16.53 -10.15
C ASP A 27 -28.75 16.25 -8.68
N ALA A 28 -28.27 15.04 -8.41
CA ALA A 28 -27.74 14.67 -7.09
C ALA A 28 -26.58 15.58 -6.68
N ASP A 29 -26.53 15.99 -5.41
CA ASP A 29 -25.31 16.59 -4.86
C ASP A 29 -24.26 15.48 -4.76
N VAL A 30 -23.17 15.60 -5.52
CA VAL A 30 -22.08 14.61 -5.55
C VAL A 30 -20.96 14.96 -4.57
N PHE A 31 -21.06 16.13 -3.91
CA PHE A 31 -20.01 16.65 -3.05
C PHE A 31 -20.23 16.27 -1.59
N VAL A 32 -19.13 15.94 -0.91
CA VAL A 32 -19.12 15.57 0.51
C VAL A 32 -18.30 16.55 1.34
N ASP A 33 -18.74 16.74 2.59
CA ASP A 33 -18.06 17.60 3.56
C ASP A 33 -16.91 16.87 4.27
N ALA A 34 -17.01 15.55 4.44
CA ALA A 34 -15.96 14.71 5.00
C ALA A 34 -15.43 13.76 3.92
N LEU A 35 -14.10 13.64 3.83
CA LEU A 35 -13.45 12.72 2.91
C LEU A 35 -13.83 11.28 3.24
N GLY A 36 -14.11 10.49 2.21
CA GLY A 36 -14.48 9.08 2.37
C GLY A 36 -15.96 8.85 2.59
N ASP A 37 -16.78 9.89 2.75
CA ASP A 37 -18.23 9.75 2.80
C ASP A 37 -18.79 9.37 1.42
N PRO A 38 -19.88 8.59 1.37
CA PRO A 38 -20.64 8.42 0.14
C PRO A 38 -21.36 9.71 -0.25
N ILE A 39 -21.74 9.82 -1.54
CA ILE A 39 -22.62 10.90 -2.00
C ILE A 39 -23.91 10.95 -1.17
N PRO A 40 -24.44 12.15 -0.86
CA PRO A 40 -25.69 12.28 -0.12
C PRO A 40 -26.90 11.76 -0.92
N GLY A 41 -27.94 11.37 -0.18
CA GLY A 41 -29.24 11.00 -0.77
C GLY A 41 -29.41 9.51 -1.13
N LEU A 42 -28.43 8.66 -0.83
CA LEU A 42 -28.56 7.22 -0.97
C LEU A 42 -29.62 6.66 0.01
N ASP A 43 -30.35 5.63 -0.42
CA ASP A 43 -31.26 4.90 0.46
C ASP A 43 -30.48 4.05 1.48
N ALA A 44 -31.19 3.60 2.53
CA ALA A 44 -30.56 2.90 3.64
C ALA A 44 -29.96 1.53 3.27
N ASP A 45 -30.49 0.83 2.26
CA ASP A 45 -29.94 -0.45 1.81
C ASP A 45 -28.63 -0.21 1.05
N THR A 46 -28.64 0.77 0.13
CA THR A 46 -27.44 1.18 -0.62
C THR A 46 -26.34 1.65 0.32
N LEU A 47 -26.66 2.50 1.32
CA LEU A 47 -25.68 2.97 2.29
C LEU A 47 -25.06 1.83 3.11
N ALA A 48 -25.86 0.86 3.55
CA ALA A 48 -25.35 -0.30 4.28
C ALA A 48 -24.38 -1.15 3.43
N LYS A 49 -24.62 -1.26 2.12
CA LYS A 49 -23.71 -1.95 1.21
C LYS A 49 -22.44 -1.14 0.94
N VAL A 50 -22.53 0.19 0.87
CA VAL A 50 -21.34 1.05 0.77
C VAL A 50 -20.44 0.87 1.99
N GLU A 51 -21.00 0.84 3.20
CA GLU A 51 -20.18 0.62 4.40
C GLU A 51 -19.58 -0.78 4.46
N ARG A 52 -20.33 -1.82 4.05
CA ARG A 52 -19.74 -3.15 3.84
C ARG A 52 -18.62 -3.11 2.79
N GLY A 53 -18.76 -2.31 1.74
CA GLY A 53 -17.74 -2.14 0.71
C GLY A 53 -16.47 -1.47 1.24
N ARG A 54 -16.63 -0.51 2.17
CA ARG A 54 -15.50 0.07 2.92
C ARG A 54 -14.81 -0.98 3.78
N GLU A 55 -15.56 -1.83 4.49
CA GLU A 55 -14.99 -2.95 5.26
C GLU A 55 -14.20 -3.92 4.37
N VAL A 56 -14.67 -4.19 3.13
CA VAL A 56 -13.94 -5.02 2.16
C VAL A 56 -12.69 -4.29 1.65
N MET A 57 -12.79 -2.98 1.42
CA MET A 57 -11.66 -2.13 0.99
C MET A 57 -10.49 -2.16 1.99
N GLU A 58 -10.81 -2.12 3.29
CA GLU A 58 -9.85 -2.09 4.40
C GLU A 58 -9.42 -3.49 4.86
N ARG A 59 -10.04 -4.57 4.36
CA ARG A 59 -9.75 -5.93 4.78
C ARG A 59 -8.34 -6.36 4.36
N GLY A 60 -7.50 -6.72 5.33
CA GLY A 60 -6.29 -7.50 5.10
C GLY A 60 -6.64 -8.95 4.73
N PHE A 61 -6.28 -9.36 3.53
CA PHE A 61 -6.41 -10.73 3.05
C PHE A 61 -5.18 -11.55 3.46
N THR A 62 -5.38 -12.84 3.69
CA THR A 62 -4.35 -13.81 4.07
C THR A 62 -4.35 -14.97 3.07
N PRO A 63 -3.32 -15.83 3.03
CA PRO A 63 -3.36 -17.06 2.23
C PRO A 63 -4.60 -17.90 2.49
N ALA A 64 -5.07 -17.98 3.74
CA ALA A 64 -6.27 -18.74 4.08
C ALA A 64 -7.57 -18.12 3.54
N THR A 65 -7.53 -16.85 3.12
CA THR A 65 -8.65 -16.10 2.55
C THR A 65 -8.42 -15.69 1.09
N GLY A 66 -7.44 -16.30 0.40
CA GLY A 66 -7.19 -16.08 -1.04
C GLY A 66 -6.09 -15.10 -1.43
N LEU A 67 -5.28 -14.61 -0.48
CA LEU A 67 -4.14 -13.76 -0.87
C LEU A 67 -3.08 -14.60 -1.58
N GLY A 68 -2.74 -14.21 -2.81
CA GLY A 68 -1.65 -14.84 -3.57
C GLY A 68 -2.15 -15.82 -4.64
N PRO A 69 -1.30 -16.77 -5.11
CA PRO A 69 0.05 -17.05 -4.63
C PRO A 69 1.08 -15.96 -4.96
N THR A 70 0.75 -15.00 -5.83
CA THR A 70 1.57 -13.81 -6.12
C THR A 70 0.76 -12.53 -5.92
N PHE A 71 1.35 -11.52 -5.29
CA PHE A 71 0.65 -10.29 -4.90
C PHE A 71 1.59 -9.08 -4.76
N ASN A 72 1.02 -7.88 -4.63
CA ASN A 72 1.70 -6.61 -4.37
C ASN A 72 1.32 -6.01 -3.02
N THR A 73 0.10 -6.25 -2.58
CA THR A 73 -0.44 -5.78 -1.30
C THR A 73 -1.48 -6.76 -0.79
N ASP A 74 -1.70 -6.78 0.51
CA ASP A 74 -2.67 -7.66 1.17
C ASP A 74 -4.05 -7.03 1.35
N SER A 75 -4.24 -5.74 1.06
CA SER A 75 -5.53 -5.04 1.13
C SER A 75 -5.69 -4.03 -0.01
N CYS A 76 -6.93 -3.70 -0.37
CA CYS A 76 -7.17 -2.65 -1.37
C CYS A 76 -6.74 -1.27 -0.83
N ALA A 77 -7.01 -1.01 0.45
CA ALA A 77 -6.60 0.21 1.15
C ALA A 77 -5.07 0.37 1.19
N GLY A 78 -4.28 -0.72 1.22
CA GLY A 78 -2.82 -0.65 1.16
C GLY A 78 -2.30 0.22 0.00
N CYS A 79 -2.94 0.13 -1.17
CA CYS A 79 -2.65 1.00 -2.32
C CYS A 79 -3.52 2.27 -2.38
N HIS A 80 -4.77 2.24 -1.89
CA HIS A 80 -5.76 3.31 -2.00
C HIS A 80 -6.11 3.93 -0.63
N GLN A 81 -5.08 4.28 0.15
CA GLN A 81 -5.24 4.72 1.53
C GLN A 81 -5.37 6.23 1.70
N PHE A 82 -5.01 7.03 0.69
CA PHE A 82 -4.75 8.46 0.88
C PHE A 82 -5.76 9.37 0.19
N PRO A 83 -6.34 10.37 0.87
CA PRO A 83 -6.24 10.69 2.30
C PRO A 83 -7.14 9.81 3.19
N VAL A 84 -7.94 8.94 2.58
CA VAL A 84 -8.87 8.00 3.20
C VAL A 84 -8.96 6.74 2.35
N ALA A 85 -9.55 5.66 2.88
CA ALA A 85 -9.85 4.46 2.10
C ALA A 85 -10.60 4.82 0.80
N GLY A 86 -10.11 4.32 -0.34
CA GLY A 86 -10.63 4.64 -1.68
C GLY A 86 -9.96 5.83 -2.36
N GLY A 87 -8.99 6.48 -1.71
CA GLY A 87 -8.22 7.57 -2.28
C GLY A 87 -7.07 7.12 -3.20
N SER A 88 -6.04 7.96 -3.38
CA SER A 88 -4.81 7.64 -4.12
C SER A 88 -3.83 6.82 -3.28
N GLY A 89 -2.70 6.46 -3.89
CA GLY A 89 -1.60 5.78 -3.21
C GLY A 89 -0.36 6.64 -3.09
N PRO A 90 0.37 6.54 -1.97
CA PRO A 90 1.68 7.16 -1.83
C PRO A 90 2.73 6.44 -2.69
N ARG A 91 3.89 7.07 -2.83
CA ARG A 91 4.96 6.69 -3.76
C ARG A 91 5.50 5.27 -3.52
N TYR A 92 5.54 4.81 -2.26
CA TYR A 92 6.02 3.46 -1.92
C TYR A 92 5.09 2.33 -2.41
N ARG A 93 3.86 2.67 -2.82
CA ARG A 93 2.84 1.74 -3.35
C ARG A 93 2.74 1.76 -4.87
N ASP A 94 3.65 2.46 -5.53
CA ASP A 94 3.74 2.38 -6.98
C ASP A 94 4.01 0.95 -7.41
N PHE A 95 3.29 0.52 -8.44
CA PHE A 95 3.39 -0.82 -9.00
C PHE A 95 3.96 -0.75 -10.42
N PHE A 96 4.34 -1.90 -10.94
CA PHE A 96 5.11 -1.96 -12.17
C PHE A 96 4.43 -2.78 -13.25
N LEU A 97 4.64 -2.38 -14.49
CA LEU A 97 4.21 -3.06 -15.70
C LEU A 97 5.44 -3.56 -16.45
N VAL A 98 5.41 -4.83 -16.87
CA VAL A 98 6.55 -5.50 -17.49
C VAL A 98 6.15 -6.24 -18.77
N LYS A 99 7.00 -6.12 -19.79
CA LYS A 99 6.90 -6.91 -21.03
C LYS A 99 8.25 -7.53 -21.37
N THR A 100 8.20 -8.71 -21.98
CA THR A 100 9.36 -9.39 -22.55
C THR A 100 9.30 -9.40 -24.07
N GLU A 101 10.45 -9.60 -24.73
CA GLU A 101 10.53 -9.73 -26.18
C GLU A 101 10.52 -11.20 -26.57
N ARG A 102 9.57 -11.58 -27.44
CA ARG A 102 9.58 -12.92 -28.05
C ARG A 102 10.67 -13.02 -29.10
N TRP A 103 10.98 -14.25 -29.49
CA TRP A 103 12.00 -14.56 -30.51
C TRP A 103 11.78 -13.85 -31.87
N ASP A 104 10.56 -13.39 -32.17
CA ASP A 104 10.19 -12.66 -33.39
C ASP A 104 10.18 -11.12 -33.22
N GLY A 105 10.60 -10.61 -32.06
CA GLY A 105 10.63 -9.20 -31.72
C GLY A 105 9.30 -8.65 -31.19
N ALA A 106 8.27 -9.50 -31.04
CA ALA A 106 7.00 -9.07 -30.49
C ALA A 106 7.08 -8.91 -28.97
N LEU A 107 6.69 -7.74 -28.46
CA LEU A 107 6.50 -7.52 -27.03
C LEU A 107 5.28 -8.27 -26.53
N VAL A 108 5.44 -9.01 -25.44
CA VAL A 108 4.34 -9.68 -24.75
C VAL A 108 4.39 -9.41 -23.27
N ASP A 109 3.21 -9.38 -22.66
CA ASP A 109 3.06 -9.22 -21.22
C ASP A 109 3.79 -10.33 -20.49
N ALA A 110 4.49 -9.95 -19.42
CA ALA A 110 5.34 -10.84 -18.65
C ALA A 110 5.08 -10.72 -17.13
N GLY A 111 3.96 -10.15 -16.74
CA GLY A 111 3.56 -9.97 -15.35
C GLY A 111 2.78 -11.16 -14.82
N THR A 112 1.68 -10.89 -14.11
CA THR A 112 0.81 -11.89 -13.45
C THR A 112 0.40 -12.99 -14.41
N ASN A 113 0.69 -14.24 -14.02
CA ASN A 113 0.40 -15.46 -14.77
C ASN A 113 0.85 -15.45 -16.24
N GLY A 114 1.77 -14.56 -16.63
CA GLY A 114 2.23 -14.38 -18.01
C GLY A 114 1.16 -13.83 -18.97
N THR A 115 0.06 -13.29 -18.47
CA THR A 115 -1.09 -12.80 -19.26
C THR A 115 -1.43 -11.34 -19.01
N SER A 116 -1.04 -10.79 -17.86
CA SER A 116 -1.13 -9.37 -17.53
C SER A 116 0.26 -8.74 -17.51
N PRO A 117 0.41 -7.45 -17.86
CA PRO A 117 1.69 -6.76 -17.70
C PRO A 117 2.00 -6.44 -16.23
N VAL A 118 1.05 -6.55 -15.29
CA VAL A 118 1.27 -6.20 -13.88
C VAL A 118 2.33 -7.10 -13.26
N ARG A 119 3.40 -6.51 -12.72
CA ARG A 119 4.44 -7.24 -11.99
C ARG A 119 4.01 -7.41 -10.54
N ASN A 120 3.82 -8.67 -10.13
CA ASN A 120 3.75 -9.00 -8.71
C ASN A 120 5.15 -8.95 -8.08
N LEU A 121 5.26 -8.35 -6.90
CA LEU A 121 6.51 -8.17 -6.16
C LEU A 121 6.78 -9.31 -5.20
N TYR A 122 5.72 -9.98 -4.75
CA TYR A 122 5.79 -11.00 -3.72
C TYR A 122 5.14 -12.30 -4.18
N THR A 123 5.62 -13.40 -3.63
CA THR A 123 4.95 -14.70 -3.68
C THR A 123 4.94 -15.35 -2.31
N LEU A 124 3.84 -16.02 -1.97
CA LEU A 124 3.73 -16.84 -0.77
C LEU A 124 3.92 -18.30 -1.17
N HIS A 125 4.92 -18.95 -0.58
CA HIS A 125 5.17 -20.38 -0.77
C HIS A 125 5.24 -21.07 0.60
N ALA A 126 4.30 -21.98 0.87
CA ALA A 126 4.19 -22.65 2.17
C ALA A 126 4.14 -21.69 3.38
N GLY A 127 3.53 -20.51 3.19
CA GLY A 127 3.44 -19.45 4.21
C GLY A 127 4.65 -18.51 4.27
N GLU A 128 5.75 -18.80 3.58
CA GLU A 128 6.94 -17.95 3.54
C GLU A 128 6.83 -16.91 2.41
N LEU A 129 7.19 -15.67 2.73
CA LEU A 129 7.25 -14.56 1.79
C LEU A 129 8.55 -14.62 0.99
N HIS A 130 8.43 -14.70 -0.34
CA HIS A 130 9.56 -14.57 -1.25
C HIS A 130 9.39 -13.36 -2.16
N VAL A 131 10.50 -12.72 -2.51
CA VAL A 131 10.53 -11.72 -3.58
C VAL A 131 10.38 -12.42 -4.92
N ALA A 132 9.56 -11.85 -5.81
CA ALA A 132 9.35 -12.41 -7.13
C ALA A 132 10.67 -12.48 -7.93
N GLU A 133 10.94 -13.66 -8.51
CA GLU A 133 12.13 -13.93 -9.32
C GLU A 133 12.30 -12.91 -10.46
N PRO A 134 13.54 -12.48 -10.80
CA PRO A 134 13.79 -11.56 -11.90
C PRO A 134 13.18 -12.06 -13.21
N ILE A 135 12.60 -11.13 -13.98
CA ILE A 135 12.08 -11.41 -15.32
C ILE A 135 13.00 -10.75 -16.33
N ASP A 136 13.28 -11.46 -17.42
CA ASP A 136 13.95 -10.88 -18.60
C ASP A 136 12.99 -9.90 -19.29
N THR A 137 12.95 -8.67 -18.79
CA THR A 137 12.07 -7.59 -19.26
C THR A 137 12.80 -6.68 -20.23
N VAL A 138 12.09 -6.28 -21.29
CA VAL A 138 12.56 -5.25 -22.24
C VAL A 138 11.77 -3.94 -22.12
N VAL A 139 10.56 -3.99 -21.54
CA VAL A 139 9.79 -2.82 -21.14
C VAL A 139 9.52 -2.91 -19.65
N TYR A 140 9.71 -1.78 -18.99
CA TYR A 140 9.53 -1.61 -17.57
C TYR A 140 8.90 -0.24 -17.32
N ALA A 141 7.70 -0.23 -16.72
CA ALA A 141 6.91 0.97 -16.51
C ALA A 141 6.40 1.06 -15.08
N ARG A 142 6.53 2.24 -14.48
CA ARG A 142 6.02 2.55 -13.15
C ARG A 142 4.61 3.13 -13.24
N ARG A 143 3.78 2.83 -12.24
CA ARG A 143 2.43 3.34 -12.10
C ARG A 143 2.14 3.73 -10.66
N ASN A 144 1.68 4.96 -10.47
CA ASN A 144 1.10 5.37 -9.20
C ASN A 144 -0.37 4.96 -9.12
N THR A 145 -0.90 4.82 -7.90
CA THR A 145 -2.28 4.42 -7.69
C THR A 145 -3.21 5.63 -7.81
N PRO A 146 -4.15 5.64 -8.78
CA PRO A 146 -5.03 6.78 -8.98
C PRO A 146 -6.05 6.88 -7.84
N SER A 147 -6.46 8.11 -7.52
CA SER A 147 -7.53 8.33 -6.54
C SER A 147 -8.87 7.79 -7.02
N GLY A 148 -9.64 7.16 -6.12
CA GLY A 148 -11.01 6.72 -6.38
C GLY A 148 -12.08 7.76 -6.02
N LEU A 149 -11.72 8.88 -5.38
CA LEU A 149 -12.66 9.91 -4.95
C LEU A 149 -13.49 10.45 -6.13
N GLY A 150 -14.80 10.22 -6.10
CA GLY A 150 -15.74 10.60 -7.16
C GLY A 150 -15.64 9.82 -8.47
N ILE A 151 -14.60 9.01 -8.69
CA ILE A 151 -14.32 8.38 -9.99
C ILE A 151 -15.48 7.48 -10.45
N GLY A 152 -16.10 6.77 -9.51
CA GLY A 152 -17.23 5.90 -9.79
C GLY A 152 -18.42 6.59 -10.44
N LEU A 153 -18.57 7.90 -10.23
CA LEU A 153 -19.68 8.68 -10.79
C LEU A 153 -19.62 8.80 -12.32
N PHE A 154 -18.45 8.58 -12.93
CA PHE A 154 -18.32 8.54 -14.39
C PHE A 154 -19.03 7.32 -15.02
N ALA A 155 -19.44 6.33 -14.23
CA ALA A 155 -20.35 5.27 -14.68
C ALA A 155 -21.68 5.83 -15.22
N PHE A 156 -22.09 7.01 -14.75
CA PHE A 156 -23.34 7.66 -15.14
C PHE A 156 -23.22 8.57 -16.39
N VAL A 157 -22.03 8.69 -16.98
CA VAL A 157 -21.78 9.46 -18.21
C VAL A 157 -22.00 8.56 -19.43
N ALA A 158 -22.88 8.97 -20.34
CA ALA A 158 -23.19 8.22 -21.55
C ALA A 158 -22.01 8.16 -22.54
N ASP A 159 -21.90 7.06 -23.32
CA ASP A 159 -20.84 6.89 -24.34
C ASP A 159 -20.83 8.08 -25.31
N ASP A 160 -22.01 8.52 -25.75
CA ASP A 160 -22.17 9.65 -26.68
C ASP A 160 -21.64 10.97 -26.11
N THR A 161 -21.66 11.17 -24.78
CA THR A 161 -21.10 12.37 -24.16
C THR A 161 -19.58 12.41 -24.30
N ILE A 162 -18.91 11.27 -24.09
CA ILE A 162 -17.45 11.15 -24.21
C ILE A 162 -17.05 11.28 -25.69
N LEU A 163 -17.75 10.55 -26.56
CA LEU A 163 -17.46 10.54 -28.00
C LEU A 163 -17.74 11.90 -28.67
N ALA A 164 -18.58 12.75 -28.09
CA ALA A 164 -18.82 14.09 -28.59
C ALA A 164 -17.61 15.02 -28.48
N ASN A 165 -16.65 14.72 -27.59
CA ASN A 165 -15.41 15.46 -27.43
C ASN A 165 -14.23 14.85 -28.22
N ALA A 166 -14.41 13.69 -28.84
CA ALA A 166 -13.33 13.00 -29.53
C ALA A 166 -13.03 13.64 -30.89
N ASP A 167 -11.77 14.00 -31.12
CA ASP A 167 -11.24 14.48 -32.38
C ASP A 167 -9.94 13.74 -32.77
N PRO A 168 -10.00 12.43 -33.06
CA PRO A 168 -8.80 11.64 -33.35
C PRO A 168 -8.03 12.06 -34.61
N ASP A 169 -8.62 12.92 -35.45
CA ASP A 169 -8.06 13.37 -36.73
C ASP A 169 -7.63 14.86 -36.70
N ASP A 170 -7.68 15.53 -35.53
CA ASP A 170 -7.37 16.96 -35.35
C ASP A 170 -8.04 17.82 -36.43
N LEU A 171 -9.36 17.72 -36.52
CA LEU A 171 -10.16 18.33 -37.58
C LEU A 171 -10.27 19.84 -37.44
N ASP A 172 -10.14 20.38 -36.23
CA ASP A 172 -10.12 21.82 -35.98
C ASP A 172 -8.72 22.46 -36.03
N GLY A 173 -7.66 21.64 -35.99
CA GLY A 173 -6.27 22.06 -36.18
C GLY A 173 -5.68 22.76 -34.96
N ASP A 174 -6.19 22.45 -33.77
CA ASP A 174 -5.65 22.93 -32.48
C ASP A 174 -4.42 22.12 -32.03
N GLY A 175 -4.16 20.97 -32.66
CA GLY A 175 -3.03 20.08 -32.37
C GLY A 175 -3.33 19.01 -31.33
N ILE A 176 -4.58 18.84 -30.91
CA ILE A 176 -5.04 17.86 -29.91
C ILE A 176 -5.85 16.79 -30.65
N SER A 177 -5.47 15.51 -30.47
CA SER A 177 -6.09 14.37 -31.18
C SER A 177 -6.81 13.42 -30.22
N GLY A 178 -7.57 13.97 -29.28
CA GLY A 178 -8.26 13.23 -28.21
C GLY A 178 -9.10 12.06 -28.75
N ARG A 179 -8.87 10.85 -28.25
CA ARG A 179 -9.56 9.64 -28.74
C ARG A 179 -10.02 8.68 -27.64
N ALA A 180 -11.14 8.02 -27.88
CA ALA A 180 -11.64 6.99 -26.96
C ALA A 180 -10.82 5.69 -27.05
N ASN A 181 -10.64 5.04 -25.91
CA ASN A 181 -10.23 3.62 -25.85
C ASN A 181 -11.46 2.72 -25.66
N TYR A 182 -11.29 1.41 -25.87
CA TYR A 182 -12.40 0.46 -25.87
C TYR A 182 -12.06 -0.84 -25.15
N GLU A 183 -13.04 -1.37 -24.41
CA GLU A 183 -13.04 -2.71 -23.83
C GLU A 183 -14.27 -3.46 -24.35
N GLN A 184 -14.08 -4.59 -25.03
CA GLN A 184 -15.19 -5.38 -25.61
C GLN A 184 -16.18 -4.54 -26.47
N ASN A 185 -15.66 -3.54 -27.21
CA ASN A 185 -16.43 -2.55 -28.00
C ASN A 185 -17.28 -1.56 -27.19
N ARG A 186 -17.08 -1.44 -25.88
CA ARG A 186 -17.65 -0.39 -25.04
C ARG A 186 -16.61 0.72 -24.84
N VAL A 187 -17.07 1.97 -24.74
CA VAL A 187 -16.18 3.11 -24.47
C VAL A 187 -15.55 2.94 -23.10
N GLY A 188 -14.22 2.94 -23.07
CA GLY A 188 -13.42 2.88 -21.86
C GLY A 188 -13.43 4.20 -21.09
N ARG A 189 -13.39 4.11 -19.76
CA ARG A 189 -13.53 5.27 -18.85
C ARG A 189 -12.62 5.20 -17.64
N PHE A 190 -12.30 3.99 -17.19
CA PHE A 190 -11.56 3.75 -15.95
C PHE A 190 -10.12 3.32 -16.21
N GLY A 191 -9.24 3.67 -15.28
CA GLY A 191 -7.78 3.53 -15.40
C GLY A 191 -7.10 4.68 -16.14
N TYR A 192 -5.77 4.69 -16.10
CA TYR A 192 -4.96 5.74 -16.72
C TYR A 192 -4.97 5.74 -18.24
N LYS A 193 -5.37 4.65 -18.89
CA LYS A 193 -5.45 4.53 -20.35
C LYS A 193 -6.87 4.16 -20.79
N SER A 194 -7.89 4.48 -20.00
CA SER A 194 -9.30 4.15 -20.28
C SER A 194 -9.48 2.67 -20.66
N GLN A 195 -8.72 1.77 -20.06
CA GLN A 195 -8.67 0.37 -20.46
C GLN A 195 -9.88 -0.45 -19.98
N ALA A 196 -10.62 0.06 -18.99
CA ALA A 196 -11.83 -0.57 -18.47
C ALA A 196 -13.08 0.27 -18.80
N SER A 197 -14.13 -0.39 -19.26
CA SER A 197 -15.43 0.21 -19.61
C SER A 197 -16.42 0.24 -18.46
N SER A 198 -16.19 -0.55 -17.42
CA SER A 198 -17.00 -0.62 -16.20
C SER A 198 -16.11 -0.65 -14.96
N LEU A 199 -16.63 -0.12 -13.86
CA LEU A 199 -15.93 -0.14 -12.57
C LEU A 199 -15.81 -1.56 -12.00
N GLU A 200 -16.80 -2.41 -12.29
CA GLU A 200 -16.73 -3.83 -11.95
C GLU A 200 -15.52 -4.52 -12.63
N SER A 201 -15.37 -4.35 -13.96
CA SER A 201 -14.21 -4.91 -14.68
C SER A 201 -12.89 -4.37 -14.13
N PHE A 202 -12.87 -3.08 -13.77
CA PHE A 202 -11.72 -2.41 -13.17
C PHE A 202 -11.32 -3.04 -11.82
N ASN A 203 -12.28 -3.14 -10.89
CA ASN A 203 -12.06 -3.67 -9.54
C ASN A 203 -11.61 -5.13 -9.60
N ARG A 204 -12.32 -5.97 -10.38
CA ARG A 204 -11.98 -7.39 -10.53
C ARG A 204 -10.58 -7.59 -11.11
N GLY A 205 -10.21 -6.79 -12.12
CA GLY A 205 -8.90 -6.87 -12.74
C GLY A 205 -7.78 -6.43 -11.79
N ALA A 206 -8.01 -5.40 -10.97
CA ALA A 206 -7.06 -4.99 -9.94
C ALA A 206 -6.87 -6.07 -8.86
N MET A 207 -7.96 -6.62 -8.33
CA MET A 207 -7.93 -7.68 -7.33
C MET A 207 -7.13 -8.89 -7.81
N PHE A 208 -7.46 -9.41 -8.99
CA PHE A 208 -6.78 -10.58 -9.53
C PHE A 208 -5.31 -10.30 -9.88
N ASN A 209 -5.04 -9.23 -10.64
CA ASN A 209 -3.68 -8.97 -11.13
C ASN A 209 -2.73 -8.50 -10.02
N GLN A 210 -3.22 -7.84 -8.97
CA GLN A 210 -2.37 -7.26 -7.93
C GLN A 210 -2.39 -8.03 -6.61
N MET A 211 -3.47 -8.76 -6.29
CA MET A 211 -3.63 -9.47 -5.01
C MET A 211 -3.80 -10.98 -5.17
N GLY A 212 -4.04 -11.47 -6.39
CA GLY A 212 -4.37 -12.88 -6.65
C GLY A 212 -5.84 -13.21 -6.50
N LEU A 213 -6.59 -12.40 -5.73
CA LEU A 213 -8.00 -12.64 -5.39
C LEU A 213 -8.92 -12.80 -6.61
N THR A 214 -9.72 -13.85 -6.55
CA THR A 214 -10.73 -14.19 -7.54
C THR A 214 -12.14 -13.77 -7.14
N SER A 215 -12.96 -13.50 -8.15
CA SER A 215 -14.34 -13.02 -8.01
C SER A 215 -15.19 -13.40 -9.22
N ASN A 216 -16.50 -13.56 -9.05
CA ASN A 216 -17.42 -13.81 -10.17
C ASN A 216 -17.77 -12.50 -10.91
N PRO A 217 -18.09 -12.51 -12.20
CA PRO A 217 -18.77 -11.35 -12.78
C PRO A 217 -20.20 -11.22 -12.22
N LEU A 218 -20.59 -10.02 -11.81
CA LEU A 218 -21.94 -9.72 -11.29
C LEU A 218 -22.94 -9.54 -12.42
N PHE A 219 -22.57 -8.81 -13.48
CA PHE A 219 -23.52 -8.45 -14.54
C PHE A 219 -23.16 -9.02 -15.91
N TYR A 220 -21.93 -9.49 -16.13
CA TYR A 220 -21.54 -10.14 -17.38
C TYR A 220 -22.05 -11.59 -17.41
N THR A 221 -23.17 -11.85 -18.10
CA THR A 221 -23.67 -13.21 -18.30
C THR A 221 -22.88 -13.95 -19.38
N PHE A 222 -22.36 -15.12 -19.04
CA PHE A 222 -21.84 -16.06 -20.04
C PHE A 222 -22.94 -16.83 -20.75
N PRO A 223 -22.68 -17.29 -21.99
CA PRO A 223 -23.44 -18.37 -22.56
C PRO A 223 -23.21 -19.68 -21.77
N GLU A 224 -24.31 -20.37 -21.40
CA GLU A 224 -24.28 -21.55 -20.52
C GLU A 224 -23.64 -22.82 -21.14
N SER A 225 -23.31 -22.84 -22.44
CA SER A 225 -22.83 -24.06 -23.10
C SER A 225 -21.31 -24.12 -23.32
N PRO A 226 -20.66 -25.28 -23.09
CA PRO A 226 -19.24 -25.49 -23.40
C PRO A 226 -18.85 -25.19 -24.86
N GLU A 227 -19.79 -25.30 -25.79
CA GLU A 227 -19.59 -25.04 -27.22
C GLU A 227 -19.63 -23.53 -27.55
N GLN A 228 -20.37 -22.75 -26.76
CA GLN A 228 -20.37 -21.28 -26.84
C GLN A 228 -19.16 -20.67 -26.13
N GLN A 229 -18.73 -21.28 -25.02
CA GLN A 229 -17.43 -20.97 -24.39
C GLN A 229 -16.27 -21.29 -25.35
N ALA A 230 -16.31 -22.43 -26.05
CA ALA A 230 -15.34 -22.76 -27.10
C ALA A 230 -15.38 -21.80 -28.32
N ALA A 231 -16.52 -21.19 -28.62
CA ALA A 231 -16.64 -20.19 -29.69
C ALA A 231 -16.09 -18.81 -29.31
N LEU A 232 -16.01 -18.49 -28.01
CA LEU A 232 -15.25 -17.33 -27.48
C LEU A 232 -13.74 -17.59 -27.48
N LEU A 233 -13.33 -18.87 -27.50
CA LEU A 233 -11.94 -19.32 -27.63
C LEU A 233 -11.45 -19.42 -29.09
N GLU A 234 -12.30 -19.15 -30.10
CA GLU A 234 -11.89 -19.11 -31.50
C GLU A 234 -11.17 -17.79 -31.83
N PRO A 235 -9.99 -17.83 -32.45
CA PRO A 235 -9.19 -16.64 -32.71
C PRO A 235 -9.90 -15.73 -33.72
N THR A 236 -10.47 -14.61 -33.24
CA THR A 236 -10.89 -13.55 -34.13
C THR A 236 -9.66 -12.96 -34.83
N LEU A 237 -9.84 -12.57 -36.10
CA LEU A 237 -8.81 -12.12 -37.05
C LEU A 237 -8.04 -10.83 -36.63
N LEU A 238 -8.23 -10.34 -35.41
CA LEU A 238 -7.62 -9.14 -34.82
C LEU A 238 -6.70 -9.43 -33.62
N GLY A 239 -6.37 -10.70 -33.33
CA GLY A 239 -5.20 -11.05 -32.52
C GLY A 239 -5.24 -10.72 -31.03
N SER A 240 -6.33 -10.17 -30.48
CA SER A 240 -6.48 -10.07 -29.03
C SER A 240 -6.88 -11.45 -28.49
N ARG A 241 -5.91 -12.18 -27.92
CA ARG A 241 -6.24 -13.04 -26.78
C ARG A 241 -6.99 -12.16 -25.78
N VAL A 242 -7.94 -12.72 -25.04
CA VAL A 242 -8.50 -12.09 -23.84
C VAL A 242 -7.34 -11.98 -22.85
N ALA A 243 -6.53 -10.94 -23.00
CA ALA A 243 -5.49 -10.57 -22.06
C ALA A 243 -6.20 -9.69 -21.06
N HIS A 244 -6.21 -10.10 -19.80
CA HIS A 244 -6.56 -9.19 -18.71
C HIS A 244 -5.60 -8.00 -18.83
N ALA A 245 -6.06 -6.90 -19.41
CA ALA A 245 -5.29 -5.67 -19.40
C ALA A 245 -4.99 -5.31 -17.94
N GLN A 246 -3.95 -4.52 -17.69
CA GLN A 246 -3.44 -4.10 -16.37
C GLN A 246 -4.42 -4.22 -15.18
N VAL A 247 -5.65 -3.73 -15.32
CA VAL A 247 -6.71 -3.79 -14.30
C VAL A 247 -8.08 -4.13 -14.91
N SER A 248 -8.19 -4.87 -16.02
CA SER A 248 -9.48 -5.14 -16.69
C SER A 248 -9.77 -6.63 -16.80
N ALA A 249 -10.86 -7.10 -16.17
CA ALA A 249 -11.33 -8.47 -16.24
C ALA A 249 -12.86 -8.52 -16.54
N PRO A 250 -13.28 -8.27 -17.80
CA PRO A 250 -14.69 -8.06 -18.11
C PRO A 250 -15.52 -9.33 -18.32
N GLY A 251 -14.91 -10.51 -18.42
CA GLY A 251 -15.69 -11.65 -18.89
C GLY A 251 -14.98 -12.97 -18.86
N GLU A 252 -14.20 -13.29 -17.82
CA GLU A 252 -13.87 -14.66 -17.41
C GLU A 252 -14.00 -14.72 -15.88
N PRO A 253 -14.50 -15.82 -15.26
CA PRO A 253 -14.20 -16.08 -13.86
C PRO A 253 -12.68 -16.06 -13.75
N THR A 254 -12.17 -15.25 -12.84
CA THR A 254 -10.78 -15.37 -12.44
C THR A 254 -10.67 -16.68 -11.69
N LEU A 255 -9.73 -17.53 -12.08
CA LEU A 255 -9.32 -18.70 -11.33
C LEU A 255 -7.82 -18.54 -11.10
N ASP A 256 -7.34 -18.91 -9.94
CA ASP A 256 -5.92 -18.97 -9.68
C ASP A 256 -5.45 -20.43 -9.45
N ASP A 257 -4.22 -20.58 -8.98
CA ASP A 257 -3.57 -21.88 -8.73
C ASP A 257 -3.12 -21.93 -7.27
N ASP A 258 -4.05 -21.64 -6.36
CA ASP A 258 -3.89 -21.91 -4.93
C ASP A 258 -4.84 -23.04 -4.43
N ASP A 259 -4.74 -23.37 -3.14
CA ASP A 259 -5.54 -24.44 -2.51
C ASP A 259 -6.86 -23.91 -1.90
N VAL A 260 -7.18 -22.63 -2.07
CA VAL A 260 -8.39 -21.96 -1.59
C VAL A 260 -9.50 -22.10 -2.64
N PRO A 261 -10.76 -22.38 -2.26
CA PRO A 261 -11.84 -22.52 -3.23
C PRO A 261 -12.25 -21.19 -3.89
N ASP A 262 -12.20 -21.12 -5.22
CA ASP A 262 -12.72 -19.97 -5.97
C ASP A 262 -14.27 -19.86 -5.96
N PRO A 263 -14.83 -18.63 -5.98
CA PRO A 263 -14.11 -17.38 -5.79
C PRO A 263 -13.84 -17.09 -4.31
N GLU A 264 -12.68 -16.49 -4.00
CA GLU A 264 -12.36 -16.12 -2.60
C GLU A 264 -13.14 -14.87 -2.16
N LEU A 265 -13.48 -13.97 -3.10
CA LEU A 265 -14.42 -12.89 -2.84
C LEU A 265 -15.86 -13.29 -3.17
N SER A 266 -16.74 -13.26 -2.17
CA SER A 266 -18.17 -13.54 -2.37
C SER A 266 -18.85 -12.48 -3.23
N ASP A 267 -19.87 -12.88 -4.00
CA ASP A 267 -20.69 -11.95 -4.83
C ASP A 267 -21.22 -10.76 -4.02
N ALA A 268 -21.56 -10.97 -2.74
CA ALA A 268 -22.06 -9.92 -1.86
C ALA A 268 -20.98 -8.91 -1.44
N ASP A 269 -19.74 -9.38 -1.20
CA ASP A 269 -18.60 -8.49 -0.91
C ASP A 269 -18.16 -7.75 -2.18
N GLN A 270 -18.24 -8.40 -3.33
CA GLN A 270 -17.96 -7.77 -4.61
C GLN A 270 -18.99 -6.68 -4.96
N GLU A 271 -20.28 -6.95 -4.77
CA GLU A 271 -21.34 -5.96 -4.95
C GLU A 271 -21.11 -4.77 -4.00
N ALA A 272 -20.81 -5.05 -2.73
CA ALA A 272 -20.54 -4.02 -1.74
C ALA A 272 -19.35 -3.13 -2.14
N LEU A 273 -18.23 -3.74 -2.55
CA LEU A 273 -17.04 -3.03 -3.02
C LEU A 273 -17.34 -2.18 -4.26
N LEU A 274 -18.09 -2.71 -5.22
CA LEU A 274 -18.53 -1.96 -6.40
C LEU A 274 -19.35 -0.72 -6.02
N LEU A 275 -20.30 -0.85 -5.09
CA LEU A 275 -21.12 0.28 -4.64
C LEU A 275 -20.30 1.30 -3.86
N PHE A 276 -19.37 0.86 -3.02
CA PHE A 276 -18.40 1.75 -2.36
C PHE A 276 -17.60 2.57 -3.39
N SER A 277 -16.96 1.91 -4.37
CA SER A 277 -16.20 2.60 -5.41
C SER A 277 -17.08 3.50 -6.28
N THR A 278 -18.35 3.15 -6.50
CA THR A 278 -19.30 3.93 -7.31
C THR A 278 -19.69 5.24 -6.63
N TYR A 279 -19.98 5.17 -5.33
CA TYR A 279 -20.59 6.28 -4.59
C TYR A 279 -19.64 7.06 -3.68
N LEU A 280 -18.37 6.70 -3.65
CA LEU A 280 -17.35 7.47 -2.94
C LEU A 280 -17.38 8.93 -3.42
N GLY A 281 -17.70 9.85 -2.51
CA GLY A 281 -18.06 11.23 -2.85
C GLY A 281 -16.90 12.09 -3.38
N VAL A 282 -17.26 13.19 -4.03
CA VAL A 282 -16.31 14.20 -4.50
C VAL A 282 -16.00 15.17 -3.35
N PRO A 283 -14.73 15.47 -3.05
CA PRO A 283 -14.38 16.51 -2.07
C PRO A 283 -15.03 17.85 -2.42
N ARG A 284 -15.67 18.52 -1.45
CA ARG A 284 -16.33 19.80 -1.71
C ARG A 284 -15.31 20.89 -2.09
N PRO A 285 -15.51 21.61 -3.21
CA PRO A 285 -14.63 22.72 -3.58
C PRO A 285 -14.52 23.79 -2.49
N GLY A 286 -13.36 24.42 -2.44
CA GLY A 286 -13.01 25.47 -1.49
C GLY A 286 -13.65 26.82 -1.80
N GLU A 287 -13.26 27.83 -1.01
CA GLU A 287 -13.73 29.19 -1.21
C GLU A 287 -13.25 29.78 -2.54
N VAL A 288 -14.20 30.26 -3.35
CA VAL A 288 -13.91 30.99 -4.59
C VAL A 288 -13.52 32.43 -4.25
N THR A 289 -12.21 32.68 -4.19
CA THR A 289 -11.64 34.02 -3.99
C THR A 289 -11.28 34.68 -5.32
N PRO A 290 -11.02 36.00 -5.39
CA PRO A 290 -10.53 36.63 -6.62
C PRO A 290 -9.22 36.04 -7.16
N ARG A 291 -8.40 35.42 -6.30
CA ARG A 291 -7.20 34.70 -6.71
C ARG A 291 -7.55 33.39 -7.43
N VAL A 292 -8.52 32.64 -6.91
CA VAL A 292 -9.05 31.40 -7.50
C VAL A 292 -9.75 31.70 -8.83
N GLU A 293 -10.56 32.76 -8.90
CA GLU A 293 -11.20 33.19 -10.14
C GLU A 293 -10.18 33.59 -11.22
N ALA A 294 -9.11 34.31 -10.85
CA ALA A 294 -8.03 34.62 -11.76
C ALA A 294 -7.30 33.36 -12.25
N GLY A 295 -7.06 32.39 -11.35
CA GLY A 295 -6.47 31.10 -11.71
C GLY A 295 -7.31 30.28 -12.67
N ALA A 296 -8.63 30.25 -12.47
CA ALA A 296 -9.57 29.61 -13.39
C ALA A 296 -9.53 30.26 -14.79
N GLN A 297 -9.43 31.59 -14.85
CA GLN A 297 -9.26 32.29 -16.13
C GLN A 297 -7.91 31.94 -16.77
N THR A 298 -6.83 31.90 -16.00
CA THR A 298 -5.51 31.48 -16.50
C THR A 298 -5.55 30.06 -17.04
N PHE A 299 -6.25 29.13 -16.38
CA PHE A 299 -6.43 27.75 -16.83
C PHE A 299 -7.06 27.68 -18.23
N GLU A 300 -8.10 28.48 -18.48
CA GLU A 300 -8.70 28.60 -19.82
C GLU A 300 -7.75 29.28 -20.82
N ASP A 301 -7.14 30.41 -20.43
CA ASP A 301 -6.32 31.25 -21.32
C ASP A 301 -5.06 30.53 -21.82
N ILE A 302 -4.50 29.60 -21.03
CA ILE A 302 -3.34 28.80 -21.42
C ILE A 302 -3.72 27.46 -22.06
N GLY A 303 -5.00 27.18 -22.32
CA GLY A 303 -5.45 25.98 -23.05
C GLY A 303 -5.43 24.69 -22.23
N CYS A 304 -5.49 24.76 -20.89
CA CYS A 304 -5.67 23.54 -20.09
C CYS A 304 -7.06 22.92 -20.32
N ALA A 305 -8.06 23.78 -20.52
CA ALA A 305 -9.45 23.39 -20.70
C ALA A 305 -9.75 22.65 -22.03
N ASP A 306 -8.78 22.59 -22.94
CA ASP A 306 -8.94 21.92 -24.25
C ASP A 306 -9.02 20.38 -24.09
N CYS A 307 -8.30 19.81 -23.10
CA CYS A 307 -8.46 18.40 -22.69
C CYS A 307 -9.18 18.28 -21.33
N HIS A 308 -8.90 19.18 -20.38
CA HIS A 308 -9.51 19.17 -19.05
C HIS A 308 -10.81 19.98 -19.02
N ILE A 309 -11.81 19.54 -19.79
CA ILE A 309 -13.07 20.26 -19.95
C ILE A 309 -13.83 20.38 -18.61
N PRO A 310 -14.39 21.55 -18.25
CA PRO A 310 -14.89 21.79 -16.89
C PRO A 310 -15.99 20.83 -16.42
N ARG A 311 -16.79 20.26 -17.34
CA ARG A 311 -17.92 19.41 -16.98
C ARG A 311 -18.29 18.40 -18.07
N LEU A 312 -18.79 17.25 -17.63
CA LEU A 312 -19.46 16.24 -18.46
C LEU A 312 -20.93 16.11 -18.06
N ASP A 313 -21.82 15.99 -19.03
CA ASP A 313 -23.23 15.70 -18.77
C ASP A 313 -23.42 14.22 -18.43
N SER A 314 -24.20 13.93 -17.40
CA SER A 314 -24.48 12.57 -16.92
C SER A 314 -25.97 12.37 -16.60
N THR A 315 -26.36 11.13 -16.34
CA THR A 315 -27.73 10.79 -15.92
C THR A 315 -28.10 11.30 -14.52
N ILE A 316 -27.10 11.65 -13.69
CA ILE A 316 -27.29 12.18 -12.33
C ILE A 316 -27.05 13.70 -12.25
N GLY A 317 -26.90 14.38 -13.38
CA GLY A 317 -26.61 15.81 -13.47
C GLY A 317 -25.20 16.11 -14.04
N PRO A 318 -24.83 17.38 -14.19
CA PRO A 318 -23.50 17.75 -14.69
C PRO A 318 -22.42 17.41 -13.66
N LEU A 319 -21.37 16.71 -14.08
CA LEU A 319 -20.21 16.36 -13.25
C LEU A 319 -19.05 17.32 -13.55
N PRO A 320 -18.62 18.17 -12.59
CA PRO A 320 -17.55 19.15 -12.80
C PRO A 320 -16.16 18.50 -12.60
N GLY A 321 -15.86 17.48 -13.41
CA GLY A 321 -14.68 16.65 -13.25
C GLY A 321 -13.39 17.21 -13.84
N TYR A 322 -13.45 18.26 -14.68
CA TYR A 322 -12.28 18.77 -15.42
C TYR A 322 -11.56 17.66 -16.22
N THR A 323 -12.32 16.93 -17.04
CA THR A 323 -11.85 15.78 -17.82
C THR A 323 -12.82 15.52 -18.97
N ASP A 324 -12.29 15.10 -20.11
CA ASP A 324 -13.06 14.57 -21.24
C ASP A 324 -13.10 13.03 -21.29
N LEU A 325 -12.34 12.35 -20.42
CA LEU A 325 -12.13 10.90 -20.35
C LEU A 325 -11.46 10.28 -21.60
N LEU A 326 -10.88 11.11 -22.48
CA LEU A 326 -10.22 10.68 -23.71
C LEU A 326 -8.73 10.45 -23.49
N LEU A 327 -8.12 9.66 -24.39
CA LEU A 327 -6.68 9.49 -24.47
C LEU A 327 -6.05 10.63 -25.25
N HIS A 328 -4.94 11.13 -24.72
CA HIS A 328 -4.09 12.15 -25.32
C HIS A 328 -2.64 11.68 -25.33
N ASP A 329 -1.91 11.99 -26.40
CA ASP A 329 -0.48 11.76 -26.51
C ASP A 329 0.29 12.77 -25.63
N MET A 330 0.89 12.29 -24.54
CA MET A 330 1.67 13.10 -23.60
C MET A 330 3.16 13.20 -23.99
N GLY A 331 3.53 12.70 -25.17
CA GLY A 331 4.87 12.74 -25.72
C GLY A 331 5.80 11.64 -25.20
N GLU A 332 6.95 11.50 -25.86
CA GLU A 332 7.93 10.42 -25.60
C GLU A 332 8.47 10.44 -24.16
N ALA A 333 8.64 11.62 -23.56
CA ALA A 333 9.13 11.74 -22.17
C ALA A 333 8.14 11.19 -21.12
N MET A 334 6.86 11.07 -21.50
CA MET A 334 5.79 10.47 -20.70
C MET A 334 5.42 9.06 -21.16
N SER A 335 6.08 8.53 -22.19
CA SER A 335 5.82 7.19 -22.68
C SER A 335 6.27 6.14 -21.67
N ASP A 336 5.35 5.24 -21.31
CA ASP A 336 5.65 4.08 -20.47
C ASP A 336 5.94 2.81 -21.31
N GLY A 337 5.88 2.91 -22.64
CA GLY A 337 6.06 1.77 -23.54
C GLY A 337 4.98 0.68 -23.43
N VAL A 338 3.89 0.92 -22.69
CA VAL A 338 2.80 -0.03 -22.45
C VAL A 338 1.50 0.49 -23.05
N GLY A 339 0.93 -0.28 -23.98
CA GLY A 339 -0.33 0.04 -24.65
C GLY A 339 -1.39 -1.06 -24.49
N PRO A 340 -2.22 -1.05 -23.43
CA PRO A 340 -3.38 -1.93 -23.33
C PRO A 340 -4.45 -1.57 -24.38
N GLY A 341 -5.02 -2.58 -25.02
CA GLY A 341 -6.07 -2.39 -26.04
C GLY A 341 -5.56 -1.67 -27.28
N LEU A 342 -6.15 -0.50 -27.60
CA LEU A 342 -5.77 0.33 -28.74
C LEU A 342 -4.88 1.53 -28.37
N SER A 343 -4.48 1.65 -27.10
CA SER A 343 -3.58 2.71 -26.64
C SER A 343 -2.12 2.38 -26.97
N THR A 344 -1.30 3.40 -27.05
CA THR A 344 0.15 3.36 -27.25
C THR A 344 0.88 3.81 -25.99
N GLY A 345 2.21 3.70 -25.96
CA GLY A 345 3.03 4.08 -24.79
C GLY A 345 2.78 5.50 -24.25
N PRO A 346 2.77 6.56 -25.08
CA PRO A 346 2.62 7.93 -24.59
C PRO A 346 1.17 8.37 -24.39
N GLU A 347 0.17 7.54 -24.71
CA GLU A 347 -1.23 7.92 -24.57
C GLU A 347 -1.77 7.71 -23.15
N PHE A 348 -2.41 8.73 -22.57
CA PHE A 348 -3.04 8.68 -21.25
C PHE A 348 -4.38 9.38 -21.23
N ARG A 349 -5.28 8.89 -20.38
CA ARG A 349 -6.57 9.50 -20.08
C ARG A 349 -6.37 10.77 -19.25
N THR A 350 -7.05 11.86 -19.61
CA THR A 350 -7.17 13.03 -18.70
C THR A 350 -7.73 12.57 -17.35
N GLN A 351 -6.95 12.67 -16.28
CA GLN A 351 -7.46 12.38 -14.94
C GLN A 351 -8.38 13.54 -14.49
N PRO A 352 -9.46 13.27 -13.75
CA PRO A 352 -10.32 14.34 -13.24
C PRO A 352 -9.55 15.20 -12.24
N LEU A 353 -9.75 16.51 -12.27
CA LEU A 353 -9.03 17.45 -11.40
C LEU A 353 -9.79 17.83 -10.12
N TRP A 354 -10.99 17.28 -9.89
CA TRP A 354 -11.64 17.46 -8.59
C TRP A 354 -10.77 16.89 -7.47
N GLY A 355 -10.63 17.64 -6.38
CA GLY A 355 -9.73 17.25 -5.28
C GLY A 355 -8.28 16.98 -5.67
N VAL A 356 -7.76 17.50 -6.78
CA VAL A 356 -6.44 17.13 -7.31
C VAL A 356 -5.32 17.26 -6.28
N GLN A 357 -5.38 18.25 -5.39
CA GLN A 357 -4.39 18.43 -4.33
C GLN A 357 -4.29 17.26 -3.33
N LEU A 358 -5.29 16.38 -3.30
CA LEU A 358 -5.36 15.21 -2.42
C LEU A 358 -4.83 13.93 -3.09
N HIS A 359 -4.29 14.02 -4.30
CA HIS A 359 -3.92 12.84 -5.10
C HIS A 359 -2.41 12.68 -5.31
N GLY A 360 -1.58 13.46 -4.61
CA GLY A 360 -0.12 13.38 -4.74
C GLY A 360 0.43 11.99 -4.38
N PRO A 361 1.56 11.57 -5.00
CA PRO A 361 2.31 12.26 -6.05
C PRO A 361 1.60 12.24 -7.42
N PHE A 362 1.97 13.15 -8.31
CA PHE A 362 1.24 13.45 -9.54
C PHE A 362 1.79 12.74 -10.78
N LEU A 363 1.00 12.79 -11.86
CA LEU A 363 1.19 12.09 -13.13
C LEU A 363 0.97 10.58 -13.00
N HIS A 364 1.14 9.86 -14.10
CA HIS A 364 0.75 8.46 -14.20
C HIS A 364 1.66 7.49 -13.44
N ASP A 365 2.86 7.94 -13.10
CA ASP A 365 3.93 7.18 -12.47
C ASP A 365 4.41 7.85 -11.17
N GLY A 366 3.67 8.86 -10.67
CA GLY A 366 3.97 9.52 -9.41
C GLY A 366 5.29 10.29 -9.43
N ARG A 367 5.85 10.66 -10.59
CA ARG A 367 7.16 11.31 -10.64
C ARG A 367 7.16 12.71 -10.01
N ALA A 368 6.06 13.46 -10.10
CA ALA A 368 6.00 14.85 -9.66
C ALA A 368 5.47 14.95 -8.22
N ASP A 369 6.16 15.70 -7.36
CA ASP A 369 5.74 15.89 -5.97
C ASP A 369 4.79 17.10 -5.83
N THR A 370 4.85 18.03 -6.77
CA THR A 370 4.02 19.24 -6.77
C THR A 370 3.16 19.37 -8.03
N LEU A 371 2.04 20.09 -7.91
CA LEU A 371 1.21 20.47 -9.05
C LEU A 371 1.99 21.30 -10.09
N ALA A 372 2.93 22.15 -9.63
CA ALA A 372 3.76 22.97 -10.50
C ALA A 372 4.70 22.12 -11.38
N GLU A 373 5.33 21.09 -10.80
CA GLU A 373 6.13 20.11 -11.54
C GLU A 373 5.28 19.30 -12.50
N ALA A 374 4.11 18.84 -12.04
CA ALA A 374 3.17 18.10 -12.88
C ALA A 374 2.81 18.91 -14.13
N ILE A 375 2.44 20.18 -13.99
CA ILE A 375 2.16 21.09 -15.13
C ILE A 375 3.40 21.25 -16.01
N ALA A 376 4.57 21.52 -15.42
CA ALA A 376 5.81 21.76 -16.16
C ALA A 376 6.28 20.54 -16.98
N TRP A 377 5.89 19.33 -16.60
CA TRP A 377 6.29 18.10 -17.30
C TRP A 377 5.26 17.61 -18.32
N HIS A 378 4.13 18.29 -18.52
CA HIS A 378 3.22 17.97 -19.62
C HIS A 378 3.94 18.08 -20.97
N GLY A 379 3.78 17.07 -21.83
CA GLY A 379 4.39 16.99 -23.15
C GLY A 379 3.37 16.59 -24.22
N GLY A 380 3.85 16.34 -25.44
CA GLY A 380 3.01 15.92 -26.57
C GLY A 380 1.94 16.96 -26.90
N GLU A 381 0.68 16.55 -26.96
CA GLU A 381 -0.47 17.44 -27.20
C GLU A 381 -0.57 18.57 -26.16
N ALA A 382 -0.10 18.34 -24.94
CA ALA A 382 -0.13 19.33 -23.86
C ALA A 382 1.13 20.21 -23.77
N GLU A 383 2.17 19.96 -24.59
CA GLU A 383 3.42 20.75 -24.59
C GLU A 383 3.17 22.26 -24.76
N PRO A 384 2.29 22.72 -25.68
CA PRO A 384 2.02 24.16 -25.82
C PRO A 384 1.45 24.81 -24.56
N SER A 385 0.65 24.08 -23.77
CA SER A 385 0.08 24.56 -22.50
C SER A 385 1.17 24.63 -21.42
N ALA A 386 2.09 23.67 -21.37
CA ALA A 386 3.25 23.69 -20.48
C ALA A 386 4.22 24.84 -20.78
N GLU A 387 4.46 25.13 -22.08
CA GLU A 387 5.27 26.29 -22.49
C GLU A 387 4.62 27.61 -22.07
N ARG A 388 3.29 27.75 -22.25
CA ARG A 388 2.56 28.94 -21.79
C ARG A 388 2.59 29.09 -20.27
N TRP A 389 2.52 27.99 -19.52
CA TRP A 389 2.72 27.98 -18.07
C TRP A 389 4.10 28.53 -17.67
N ALA A 390 5.16 28.10 -18.36
CA ALA A 390 6.53 28.56 -18.10
C ALA A 390 6.72 30.07 -18.38
N ASP A 391 5.92 30.64 -19.30
CA ASP A 391 5.91 32.07 -19.63
C ASP A 391 5.07 32.93 -18.68
N LEU A 392 4.25 32.32 -17.80
CA LEU A 392 3.48 33.05 -16.79
C LEU A 392 4.40 33.69 -15.74
N SER A 393 3.95 34.80 -15.15
CA SER A 393 4.60 35.35 -13.95
C SER A 393 4.35 34.47 -12.73
N ASP A 394 5.23 34.54 -11.73
CA ASP A 394 5.06 33.83 -10.44
C ASP A 394 3.68 34.06 -9.82
N ALA A 395 3.10 35.25 -10.01
CA ALA A 395 1.77 35.60 -9.50
C ALA A 395 0.64 34.87 -10.24
N GLU A 396 0.75 34.71 -11.55
CA GLU A 396 -0.21 33.97 -12.38
C GLU A 396 -0.08 32.47 -12.14
N GLN A 397 1.16 31.95 -12.03
CA GLN A 397 1.41 30.56 -11.64
C GLN A 397 0.77 30.25 -10.28
N ALA A 398 1.00 31.11 -9.29
CA ALA A 398 0.42 30.97 -7.97
C ALA A 398 -1.12 31.15 -7.95
N GLN A 399 -1.72 31.82 -8.93
CA GLN A 399 -3.18 31.90 -9.09
C GLN A 399 -3.74 30.59 -9.63
N LEU A 400 -3.12 30.04 -10.68
CA LEU A 400 -3.52 28.76 -11.27
C LEU A 400 -3.41 27.61 -10.25
N ILE A 401 -2.31 27.54 -9.49
CA ILE A 401 -2.17 26.54 -8.42
C ILE A 401 -3.27 26.69 -7.37
N ALA A 402 -3.58 27.92 -6.95
CA ALA A 402 -4.66 28.17 -6.00
C ALA A 402 -6.05 27.76 -6.54
N PHE A 403 -6.26 27.85 -7.86
CA PHE A 403 -7.48 27.34 -8.49
C PHE A 403 -7.56 25.82 -8.41
N LEU A 404 -6.47 25.12 -8.76
CA LEU A 404 -6.41 23.65 -8.68
C LEU A 404 -6.62 23.15 -7.25
N GLU A 405 -5.97 23.77 -6.27
CA GLU A 405 -6.18 23.48 -4.84
C GLU A 405 -7.64 23.73 -4.40
N ALA A 406 -8.29 24.75 -4.95
CA ALA A 406 -9.69 25.05 -4.64
C ALA A 406 -10.68 23.99 -5.18
N LEU A 407 -10.27 23.08 -6.07
CA LEU A 407 -11.14 22.02 -6.58
C LEU A 407 -11.45 20.91 -5.57
N GLY A 408 -10.80 20.91 -4.40
CA GLY A 408 -11.11 19.98 -3.29
C GLY A 408 -11.40 20.62 -1.94
N GLY A 409 -11.10 21.91 -1.75
CA GLY A 409 -11.45 22.65 -0.52
C GLY A 409 -10.61 22.35 0.74
N TYR A 410 -9.59 21.50 0.62
CA TYR A 410 -8.66 21.17 1.71
C TYR A 410 -7.35 21.96 1.62
N ALA A 411 -6.63 22.04 2.73
CA ALA A 411 -5.32 22.69 2.81
C ALA A 411 -4.29 21.95 1.92
N PRO A 412 -3.30 22.66 1.33
CA PRO A 412 -2.40 22.11 0.31
C PRO A 412 -1.31 21.15 0.81
N ASP A 413 -1.12 21.01 2.12
CA ASP A 413 -0.09 20.15 2.72
C ASP A 413 -0.75 19.03 3.53
N GLN A 414 -1.27 18.03 2.84
CA GLN A 414 -1.92 16.89 3.48
C GLN A 414 -1.24 15.57 3.16
N GLN A 415 0.09 15.47 3.15
CA GLN A 415 0.81 14.17 3.10
C GLN A 415 0.55 13.27 4.33
N VAL A 416 -0.52 13.51 5.09
CA VAL A 416 -0.92 12.88 6.36
C VAL A 416 -2.32 12.28 6.20
N LEU A 417 -2.55 11.11 6.80
CA LEU A 417 -3.91 10.55 6.92
C LEU A 417 -4.68 11.18 8.08
N ILE A 418 -3.99 11.66 9.11
CA ILE A 418 -4.62 12.38 10.23
C ILE A 418 -5.27 13.65 9.68
N GLN A 419 -6.59 13.71 9.72
CA GLN A 419 -7.34 14.84 9.18
C GLN A 419 -7.38 16.01 10.18
N PRO A 420 -7.44 17.26 9.68
CA PRO A 420 -7.65 18.42 10.53
C PRO A 420 -8.93 18.29 11.37
N GLY A 421 -8.76 18.24 12.69
CA GLY A 421 -9.88 18.12 13.64
C GLY A 421 -10.06 16.72 14.23
N ASP A 422 -9.31 15.71 13.75
CA ASP A 422 -9.26 14.40 14.38
C ASP A 422 -8.77 14.53 15.83
N ALA A 423 -9.55 14.01 16.76
CA ALA A 423 -9.14 13.97 18.15
C ALA A 423 -7.98 12.96 18.31
N PRO A 424 -6.87 13.32 18.97
CA PRO A 424 -5.84 12.34 19.26
C PRO A 424 -6.37 11.29 20.24
N PRO A 425 -5.89 10.03 20.13
CA PRO A 425 -6.23 8.98 21.08
C PRO A 425 -5.80 9.37 22.50
N GLN A 426 -6.60 8.95 23.48
CA GLN A 426 -6.37 9.22 24.90
C GLN A 426 -5.49 8.14 25.54
N VAL A 427 -5.04 8.41 26.78
CA VAL A 427 -4.35 7.42 27.59
C VAL A 427 -5.21 6.16 27.75
N GLY A 428 -4.64 5.01 27.41
CA GLY A 428 -5.34 3.72 27.43
C GLY A 428 -6.15 3.40 26.17
N GLU A 429 -6.21 4.30 25.20
CA GLU A 429 -6.63 3.96 23.84
C GLU A 429 -5.40 3.52 23.02
N SER A 430 -5.55 2.55 22.12
CA SER A 430 -4.46 2.14 21.23
C SER A 430 -3.95 3.32 20.40
N GLY A 431 -2.64 3.47 20.29
CA GLY A 431 -2.01 4.63 19.65
C GLY A 431 -1.98 5.91 20.51
N GLY A 432 -2.55 5.86 21.72
CA GLY A 432 -2.51 6.93 22.70
C GLY A 432 -1.22 6.99 23.52
N PRO A 433 -1.04 8.06 24.30
CA PRO A 433 0.13 8.19 25.15
C PRO A 433 0.12 7.22 26.34
N ASP A 434 1.29 6.87 26.84
CA ASP A 434 1.53 6.00 28.01
C ASP A 434 1.02 6.59 29.33
N ARG A 435 0.89 7.92 29.40
CA ARG A 435 0.40 8.68 30.54
C ARG A 435 -0.23 10.00 30.12
N ASP A 436 -0.89 10.66 31.07
CA ASP A 436 -1.30 12.05 30.89
C ASP A 436 -0.07 12.94 30.65
N LEU A 437 -0.10 13.70 29.55
CA LEU A 437 0.95 14.63 29.16
C LEU A 437 0.58 16.06 29.57
N ALA A 438 1.57 16.82 30.06
CA ALA A 438 1.39 18.26 30.28
C ALA A 438 1.13 18.97 28.93
N PRO A 439 0.50 20.16 28.89
CA PRO A 439 0.13 20.80 27.61
C PRO A 439 1.28 20.97 26.61
N ALA A 440 2.49 21.30 27.07
CA ALA A 440 3.67 21.42 26.20
C ALA A 440 4.22 20.06 25.74
N GLU A 441 4.09 19.01 26.57
CA GLU A 441 4.44 17.64 26.17
C GLU A 441 3.43 17.12 25.13
N LEU A 442 2.14 17.40 25.32
CA LEU A 442 1.11 17.01 24.37
C LEU A 442 1.30 17.69 23.01
N GLU A 443 1.69 18.96 22.98
CA GLU A 443 2.04 19.68 21.74
C GLU A 443 3.19 18.98 21.00
N LEU A 444 4.29 18.70 21.69
CA LEU A 444 5.44 17.97 21.12
C LEU A 444 5.08 16.56 20.66
N TRP A 445 4.24 15.85 21.43
CA TRP A 445 3.77 14.51 21.08
C TRP A 445 2.89 14.53 19.82
N LEU A 446 2.03 15.55 19.67
CA LEU A 446 1.21 15.73 18.47
C LEU A 446 2.05 16.09 17.24
N GLU A 447 3.10 16.88 17.40
CA GLU A 447 4.06 17.15 16.32
C GLU A 447 4.77 15.87 15.86
N GLY A 448 5.25 15.06 16.80
CA GLY A 448 5.86 13.76 16.51
C GLY A 448 4.90 12.78 15.86
N ARG A 449 3.65 12.72 16.34
CA ARG A 449 2.58 11.89 15.76
C ARG A 449 2.28 12.29 14.31
N ALA A 450 2.18 13.59 14.04
CA ALA A 450 1.95 14.09 12.68
C ALA A 450 3.12 13.75 11.76
N LEU A 451 4.35 13.83 12.26
CA LEU A 451 5.55 13.44 11.51
C LEU A 451 5.60 11.93 11.23
N PHE A 452 5.21 11.09 12.19
CA PHE A 452 5.13 9.64 12.01
C PHE A 452 4.14 9.23 10.91
N ASP A 453 3.07 10.01 10.74
CA ASP A 453 2.02 9.79 9.74
C ASP A 453 2.35 10.36 8.35
N ARG A 454 3.24 11.36 8.27
CA ARG A 454 3.55 12.12 7.06
C ARG A 454 4.35 11.28 6.06
N SER A 455 3.91 11.24 4.80
CA SER A 455 4.70 10.77 3.65
C SER A 455 5.74 11.82 3.27
N MET A 456 7.02 11.42 3.27
CA MET A 456 8.15 12.22 2.82
C MET A 456 8.17 12.27 1.29
N ILE A 457 8.50 13.42 0.72
CA ILE A 457 8.75 13.58 -0.72
C ILE A 457 10.24 13.69 -1.04
N VAL A 458 10.61 13.73 -2.32
CA VAL A 458 12.02 13.85 -2.73
C VAL A 458 12.66 15.09 -2.12
N ASP A 459 11.94 16.22 -2.11
CA ASP A 459 12.41 17.47 -1.51
C ASP A 459 12.52 17.44 0.03
N ASP A 460 11.93 16.45 0.71
CA ASP A 460 12.11 16.23 2.15
C ASP A 460 13.38 15.41 2.47
N GLY A 461 14.10 14.88 1.47
CA GLY A 461 15.18 13.91 1.71
C GLY A 461 14.83 12.46 1.42
N LEU A 462 13.71 12.18 0.75
CA LEU A 462 13.36 10.79 0.44
C LEU A 462 14.36 10.20 -0.56
N GLY A 463 14.98 9.08 -0.22
CA GLY A 463 15.59 8.17 -1.19
C GLY A 463 17.12 8.06 -1.13
N PRO A 464 17.79 7.83 -2.28
CA PRO A 464 17.24 7.46 -3.59
C PRO A 464 16.65 6.03 -3.63
N TYR A 465 16.88 5.25 -2.57
CA TYR A 465 16.41 3.89 -2.37
C TYR A 465 15.68 3.81 -1.04
N PHE A 466 14.44 3.32 -1.03
CA PHE A 466 13.64 3.25 0.20
C PHE A 466 12.67 2.07 0.18
N ASN A 467 12.27 1.65 1.37
CA ASN A 467 11.26 0.60 1.62
C ASN A 467 9.87 1.22 1.78
N ALA A 468 9.79 2.41 2.37
CA ALA A 468 8.58 3.18 2.60
C ALA A 468 8.87 4.68 2.57
N ASP A 469 7.83 5.51 2.39
CA ASP A 469 7.94 6.98 2.42
C ASP A 469 7.40 7.59 3.73
N SER A 470 6.97 6.78 4.70
CA SER A 470 6.52 7.25 6.03
C SER A 470 6.73 6.16 7.08
N CYS A 471 6.74 6.52 8.36
CA CYS A 471 6.75 5.51 9.43
C CYS A 471 5.43 4.72 9.44
N ARG A 472 4.29 5.40 9.24
CA ARG A 472 2.97 4.76 9.14
C ARG A 472 2.91 3.67 8.09
N ALA A 473 3.51 3.86 6.93
CA ALA A 473 3.45 2.89 5.83
C ALA A 473 3.85 1.45 6.24
N CYS A 474 4.67 1.31 7.28
CA CYS A 474 5.03 0.02 7.89
C CYS A 474 4.40 -0.20 9.28
N HIS A 475 3.92 0.84 9.96
CA HIS A 475 3.44 0.78 11.35
C HIS A 475 2.02 1.35 11.48
N GLN A 476 1.01 0.59 11.05
CA GLN A 476 -0.36 1.11 10.90
C GLN A 476 -1.47 0.20 11.42
N ASP A 477 -1.21 -1.08 11.70
CA ASP A 477 -2.25 -2.05 12.05
C ASP A 477 -2.19 -2.48 13.52
N PRO A 478 -3.26 -2.32 14.32
CA PRO A 478 -4.62 -1.90 13.91
C PRO A 478 -4.83 -0.38 13.89
N VAL A 479 -3.86 0.39 14.38
CA VAL A 479 -3.86 1.86 14.42
C VAL A 479 -2.45 2.39 14.16
N LEU A 480 -2.31 3.70 13.94
CA LEU A 480 -1.02 4.37 13.81
C LEU A 480 -0.03 3.96 14.93
N GLY A 481 1.13 3.44 14.54
CA GLY A 481 2.12 2.86 15.44
C GLY A 481 2.00 1.35 15.65
N GLY A 482 1.01 0.70 15.02
CA GLY A 482 0.81 -0.75 15.02
C GLY A 482 1.90 -1.55 14.30
N ALA A 483 1.65 -2.83 14.10
CA ALA A 483 2.49 -3.68 13.25
C ALA A 483 2.21 -3.42 11.76
N GLY A 484 3.05 -3.99 10.90
CA GLY A 484 2.87 -3.94 9.45
C GLY A 484 2.32 -5.24 8.90
N GLY A 485 1.56 -5.17 7.80
CA GLY A 485 1.14 -6.32 7.01
C GLY A 485 2.31 -7.09 6.39
N VAL A 486 2.07 -8.32 5.91
CA VAL A 486 3.11 -9.16 5.29
C VAL A 486 3.74 -8.48 4.07
N ASP A 487 2.94 -7.66 3.39
CA ASP A 487 3.33 -6.89 2.23
C ASP A 487 4.19 -5.68 2.58
N THR A 488 4.45 -5.38 3.85
CA THR A 488 5.36 -4.30 4.33
C THR A 488 6.67 -4.84 4.87
N ASN A 489 6.88 -6.16 4.85
CA ASN A 489 8.11 -6.78 5.26
C ASN A 489 9.33 -6.17 4.55
N VAL A 490 10.36 -5.90 5.35
CA VAL A 490 11.67 -5.50 4.86
C VAL A 490 12.40 -6.77 4.43
N ILE A 491 12.95 -6.77 3.22
CA ILE A 491 13.68 -7.94 2.72
C ILE A 491 15.16 -7.77 3.00
N ARG A 492 15.69 -8.58 3.91
CA ARG A 492 17.13 -8.67 4.20
C ARG A 492 17.79 -9.61 3.21
N VAL A 493 19.02 -9.29 2.81
CA VAL A 493 19.81 -10.09 1.87
C VAL A 493 21.22 -10.34 2.38
N GLY A 494 21.79 -11.47 1.95
CA GLY A 494 23.18 -11.79 2.23
C GLY A 494 23.72 -12.91 1.34
N HIS A 495 25.01 -13.17 1.52
CA HIS A 495 25.68 -14.31 0.92
C HIS A 495 26.27 -15.18 2.03
N ARG A 496 25.98 -16.48 1.97
CA ARG A 496 26.61 -17.51 2.79
C ARG A 496 27.40 -18.45 1.89
N ASP A 497 28.71 -18.51 2.09
CA ASP A 497 29.59 -19.36 1.32
C ASP A 497 29.21 -20.84 1.55
N PRO A 498 28.86 -21.60 0.49
CA PRO A 498 28.32 -22.96 0.64
C PRO A 498 29.36 -23.99 1.11
N ASP A 499 30.66 -23.70 0.99
CA ASP A 499 31.73 -24.61 1.39
C ASP A 499 32.17 -24.39 2.84
N THR A 500 32.12 -23.14 3.31
CA THR A 500 32.64 -22.72 4.61
C THR A 500 31.55 -22.31 5.60
N GLY A 501 30.35 -21.99 5.13
CA GLY A 501 29.26 -21.42 5.92
C GLY A 501 29.46 -19.95 6.30
N ALA A 502 30.54 -19.31 5.83
CA ALA A 502 30.86 -17.92 6.19
C ALA A 502 29.87 -16.94 5.56
N TYR A 503 29.33 -16.03 6.38
CA TYR A 503 28.44 -14.96 5.94
C TYR A 503 29.22 -13.73 5.43
N SER A 504 28.64 -13.05 4.43
CA SER A 504 29.06 -11.74 3.94
C SER A 504 27.85 -10.91 3.50
N SER A 505 27.81 -9.65 3.92
CA SER A 505 26.83 -8.65 3.48
C SER A 505 27.00 -8.29 2.00
N VAL A 506 25.91 -7.98 1.29
CA VAL A 506 25.90 -7.75 -0.17
C VAL A 506 25.73 -6.29 -0.59
N GLY A 507 26.26 -5.35 0.20
CA GLY A 507 26.27 -3.91 -0.11
C GLY A 507 24.98 -3.16 0.26
N PHE A 508 23.89 -3.86 0.54
CA PHE A 508 22.65 -3.33 1.13
C PHE A 508 22.24 -4.21 2.32
N ASN A 509 21.83 -3.59 3.43
CA ASN A 509 21.31 -4.32 4.60
C ASN A 509 19.83 -4.69 4.45
N ALA A 510 19.07 -3.92 3.68
CA ALA A 510 17.71 -4.19 3.25
C ALA A 510 17.64 -3.96 1.74
N LEU A 511 16.92 -4.82 1.02
CA LEU A 511 16.56 -4.51 -0.35
C LEU A 511 15.56 -3.35 -0.32
N PRO A 512 15.84 -2.26 -1.06
CA PRO A 512 14.84 -1.24 -1.25
C PRO A 512 13.63 -1.84 -1.96
N ARG A 513 12.45 -1.23 -1.79
CA ARG A 513 11.25 -1.60 -2.55
C ARG A 513 11.11 -0.77 -3.81
N VAL A 514 11.39 0.53 -3.68
CA VAL A 514 11.19 1.53 -4.73
C VAL A 514 12.43 2.43 -4.81
N THR A 515 12.63 3.03 -5.97
CA THR A 515 13.58 4.14 -6.14
C THR A 515 12.83 5.40 -6.55
N VAL A 516 13.33 6.56 -6.15
CA VAL A 516 12.70 7.85 -6.52
C VAL A 516 12.64 8.04 -8.04
N TRP A 517 13.63 7.53 -8.77
CA TRP A 517 13.75 7.66 -10.23
C TRP A 517 13.03 6.57 -11.06
N GLY A 518 12.21 5.73 -10.41
CA GLY A 518 11.30 4.81 -11.11
C GLY A 518 11.95 3.58 -11.74
N ASN A 519 13.15 3.20 -11.31
CA ASN A 519 13.71 1.87 -11.57
C ASN A 519 13.33 0.95 -10.40
N LEU A 520 12.97 -0.32 -10.66
CA LEU A 520 12.97 -1.33 -9.59
C LEU A 520 14.39 -1.34 -8.99
N PRO A 521 14.50 -1.47 -7.66
CA PRO A 521 15.75 -1.85 -7.05
C PRO A 521 16.28 -3.13 -7.70
N LEU A 522 17.59 -3.08 -7.89
CA LEU A 522 18.49 -4.02 -8.54
C LEU A 522 17.94 -5.45 -8.69
N ARG A 523 18.12 -6.03 -9.89
CA ARG A 523 18.34 -7.47 -10.01
C ARG A 523 19.28 -7.90 -8.88
N LEU A 524 18.80 -8.80 -8.01
CA LEU A 524 19.60 -9.33 -6.92
C LEU A 524 21.00 -9.70 -7.45
N PRO A 525 22.08 -9.22 -6.81
CA PRO A 525 23.42 -9.64 -7.19
C PRO A 525 23.50 -11.16 -7.26
N ASP A 526 24.17 -11.72 -8.27
CA ASP A 526 24.24 -13.18 -8.47
C ASP A 526 24.87 -13.92 -7.26
N GLU A 527 25.55 -13.19 -6.37
CA GLU A 527 26.11 -13.67 -5.10
C GLU A 527 25.10 -13.77 -3.95
N VAL A 528 23.91 -13.17 -4.06
CA VAL A 528 22.86 -13.31 -3.04
C VAL A 528 22.35 -14.74 -3.02
N ASN A 529 22.41 -15.38 -1.86
CA ASN A 529 21.81 -16.70 -1.65
C ASN A 529 21.08 -16.84 -0.30
N LEU A 530 20.99 -15.75 0.47
CA LEU A 530 20.12 -15.60 1.63
C LEU A 530 19.17 -14.43 1.37
N ILE A 531 17.88 -14.70 1.49
CA ILE A 531 16.80 -13.71 1.37
C ILE A 531 15.85 -14.00 2.52
N GLU A 532 15.57 -13.00 3.34
CA GLU A 532 14.78 -13.15 4.55
C GLU A 532 13.84 -11.97 4.73
N GLY A 533 12.56 -12.23 4.95
CA GLY A 533 11.59 -11.20 5.32
C GLY A 533 11.73 -10.80 6.79
N ARG A 534 11.56 -9.50 7.08
CA ARG A 534 11.44 -8.97 8.43
C ARG A 534 10.16 -8.16 8.55
N ASN A 535 9.22 -8.65 9.35
CA ASN A 535 7.96 -7.97 9.59
C ASN A 535 8.19 -6.71 10.45
N PRO A 536 7.57 -5.56 10.12
CA PRO A 536 7.66 -4.38 10.98
C PRO A 536 6.99 -4.66 12.34
N PRO A 537 7.75 -4.68 13.45
CA PRO A 537 7.15 -4.94 14.76
C PRO A 537 6.23 -3.78 15.14
N SER A 538 5.22 -4.05 15.96
CA SER A 538 4.40 -2.99 16.55
C SER A 538 5.25 -2.00 17.34
N ALA A 539 5.06 -0.71 17.08
CA ALA A 539 5.64 0.37 17.88
C ALA A 539 4.78 0.70 19.11
N LEU A 540 3.58 0.14 19.23
CA LEU A 540 2.72 0.32 20.41
C LEU A 540 3.43 -0.22 21.65
N GLY A 541 3.53 0.61 22.68
CA GLY A 541 4.24 0.28 23.92
C GLY A 541 5.75 0.50 23.91
N VAL A 542 6.32 1.06 22.83
CA VAL A 542 7.74 1.47 22.79
C VAL A 542 8.09 2.39 23.97
N GLY A 543 7.16 3.24 24.41
CA GLY A 543 7.40 4.17 25.52
C GLY A 543 7.79 3.47 26.83
N PRO A 544 6.90 2.68 27.45
CA PRO A 544 7.25 1.94 28.67
C PRO A 544 8.42 0.97 28.48
N MET A 545 8.58 0.39 27.29
CA MET A 545 9.71 -0.49 26.97
C MET A 545 11.05 0.26 26.98
N ASN A 546 11.08 1.51 26.50
CA ASN A 546 12.26 2.38 26.53
C ASN A 546 12.71 2.69 27.96
N ASP A 547 11.77 2.76 28.89
CA ASP A 547 12.03 3.09 30.30
C ASP A 547 12.54 1.88 31.13
N ILE A 548 12.56 0.65 30.56
CA ILE A 548 13.09 -0.56 31.23
C ILE A 548 14.61 -0.45 31.41
N SER A 549 15.06 -0.63 32.66
CA SER A 549 16.47 -0.51 32.99
C SER A 549 17.31 -1.65 32.41
N ALA A 550 18.51 -1.32 31.93
CA ALA A 550 19.48 -2.31 31.47
C ALA A 550 19.81 -3.37 32.54
N ALA A 551 19.77 -2.98 33.82
CA ALA A 551 20.00 -3.88 34.93
C ALA A 551 18.88 -4.92 35.10
N ALA A 552 17.63 -4.58 34.78
CA ALA A 552 16.52 -5.52 34.81
C ALA A 552 16.66 -6.59 33.71
N ILE A 553 17.00 -6.17 32.49
CA ILE A 553 17.26 -7.10 31.36
C ILE A 553 18.43 -8.04 31.71
N LEU A 554 19.56 -7.49 32.15
CA LEU A 554 20.73 -8.29 32.54
C LEU A 554 20.48 -9.23 33.72
N ALA A 555 19.49 -8.96 34.57
CA ALA A 555 19.17 -9.82 35.70
C ALA A 555 18.42 -11.10 35.29
N GLY A 556 17.85 -11.14 34.07
CA GLY A 556 17.16 -12.30 33.52
C GLY A 556 18.05 -13.25 32.72
N GLU A 557 19.32 -12.91 32.48
CA GLU A 557 20.23 -13.73 31.67
C GLU A 557 20.48 -15.12 32.28
N ASP A 558 20.41 -16.16 31.44
CA ASP A 558 20.88 -17.51 31.76
C ASP A 558 21.61 -18.16 30.56
N PRO A 559 22.69 -17.56 30.03
CA PRO A 559 23.37 -18.05 28.82
C PRO A 559 24.00 -19.45 28.96
N ASP A 560 24.13 -19.96 30.18
CA ASP A 560 24.73 -21.27 30.48
C ASP A 560 23.68 -22.34 30.87
N ASP A 561 22.37 -22.04 30.78
CA ASP A 561 21.25 -22.91 31.19
C ASP A 561 21.51 -23.54 32.56
N LEU A 562 21.73 -22.68 33.58
CA LEU A 562 22.17 -23.11 34.89
C LEU A 562 21.07 -23.83 35.68
N ASP A 563 19.80 -23.57 35.37
CA ASP A 563 18.67 -24.26 35.98
C ASP A 563 18.21 -25.53 35.24
N GLY A 564 18.69 -25.72 34.00
CA GLY A 564 18.49 -26.92 33.21
C GLY A 564 17.09 -27.03 32.61
N ASP A 565 16.40 -25.91 32.40
CA ASP A 565 15.11 -25.84 31.74
C ASP A 565 15.24 -25.87 30.20
N GLY A 566 16.46 -25.70 29.68
CA GLY A 566 16.78 -25.74 28.25
C GLY A 566 16.71 -24.38 27.55
N ILE A 567 16.52 -23.29 28.29
CA ILE A 567 16.47 -21.91 27.80
C ILE A 567 17.82 -21.24 28.13
N SER A 568 18.38 -20.50 27.18
CA SER A 568 19.72 -19.89 27.29
C SER A 568 19.73 -18.41 26.95
N GLY A 569 18.72 -17.69 27.43
CA GLY A 569 18.51 -16.27 27.14
C GLY A 569 19.70 -15.38 27.52
N ARG A 570 20.06 -14.45 26.65
CA ARG A 570 21.06 -13.42 26.95
C ARG A 570 20.71 -12.05 26.38
N ALA A 571 21.22 -10.99 26.98
CA ALA A 571 21.05 -9.65 26.47
C ALA A 571 21.97 -9.39 25.27
N HIS A 572 21.50 -8.58 24.31
CA HIS A 572 22.39 -8.05 23.27
C HIS A 572 23.16 -6.85 23.83
N VAL A 573 24.47 -7.03 24.05
CA VAL A 573 25.39 -5.95 24.43
C VAL A 573 26.00 -5.36 23.17
N LEU A 574 25.67 -4.10 22.87
CA LEU A 574 26.15 -3.38 21.69
C LEU A 574 27.63 -3.03 21.82
N SER A 575 28.25 -2.61 20.71
CA SER A 575 29.70 -2.36 20.63
C SER A 575 30.23 -1.26 21.57
N ASP A 576 29.35 -0.32 21.97
CA ASP A 576 29.61 0.75 22.93
C ASP A 576 29.30 0.37 24.38
N GLY A 577 28.77 -0.84 24.61
CA GLY A 577 28.39 -1.38 25.91
C GLY A 577 26.95 -1.08 26.33
N GLN A 578 26.15 -0.42 25.49
CA GLN A 578 24.71 -0.27 25.75
C GLN A 578 23.99 -1.60 25.60
N ILE A 579 22.87 -1.76 26.31
CA ILE A 579 21.98 -2.91 26.15
C ILE A 579 20.95 -2.57 25.10
N GLY A 580 20.89 -3.39 24.06
CA GLY A 580 19.90 -3.27 23.02
C GLY A 580 18.51 -3.76 23.47
N ARG A 581 17.47 -3.13 22.93
CA ARG A 581 16.08 -3.33 23.33
C ARG A 581 15.15 -3.47 22.12
N PHE A 582 15.35 -2.67 21.09
CA PHE A 582 14.46 -2.59 19.94
C PHE A 582 14.99 -3.37 18.72
N GLY A 583 14.08 -3.65 17.79
CA GLY A 583 14.33 -4.55 16.66
C GLY A 583 14.20 -6.03 17.03
N TRP A 584 14.20 -6.88 16.01
CA TRP A 584 14.08 -8.33 16.16
C TRP A 584 15.34 -8.99 16.73
N LYS A 585 16.50 -8.35 16.62
CA LYS A 585 17.78 -8.81 17.16
C LYS A 585 18.23 -8.00 18.37
N ALA A 586 17.32 -7.22 18.97
CA ALA A 586 17.63 -6.28 20.05
C ALA A 586 18.83 -5.38 19.71
N GLN A 587 18.95 -4.92 18.46
CA GLN A 587 20.16 -4.25 17.97
C GLN A 587 20.17 -2.73 18.21
N VAL A 588 19.07 -2.18 18.75
CA VAL A 588 18.93 -0.74 18.97
C VAL A 588 18.61 -0.44 20.44
N PRO A 589 19.30 0.51 21.11
CA PRO A 589 19.20 0.66 22.56
C PRO A 589 18.10 1.61 23.04
N SER A 590 17.67 2.58 22.23
CA SER A 590 16.69 3.61 22.62
C SER A 590 15.65 3.87 21.52
N ALA A 591 14.53 4.52 21.88
CA ALA A 591 13.49 4.90 20.92
C ALA A 591 13.99 5.94 19.89
N LEU A 592 14.85 6.88 20.31
CA LEU A 592 15.49 7.84 19.41
C LEU A 592 16.39 7.12 18.40
N ASP A 593 17.23 6.19 18.86
CA ASP A 593 18.09 5.40 17.98
C ASP A 593 17.28 4.49 17.05
N PHE A 594 16.09 4.03 17.51
CA PHE A 594 15.19 3.22 16.70
C PHE A 594 14.57 4.03 15.55
N ALA A 595 14.16 5.27 15.81
CA ALA A 595 13.75 6.18 14.76
C ALA A 595 14.90 6.53 13.81
N ALA A 596 16.09 6.81 14.34
CA ALA A 596 17.27 7.15 13.55
C ALA A 596 17.71 6.01 12.61
N ASP A 597 17.78 4.79 13.12
CA ASP A 597 18.13 3.59 12.34
C ASP A 597 17.12 3.35 11.19
N ALA A 598 15.83 3.50 11.47
CA ALA A 598 14.78 3.34 10.46
C ALA A 598 14.78 4.48 9.42
N LEU A 599 14.93 5.74 9.85
CA LEU A 599 15.02 6.90 8.94
C LEU A 599 16.16 6.71 7.95
N LEU A 600 17.35 6.31 8.42
CA LEU A 600 18.53 6.14 7.58
C LEU A 600 18.43 4.93 6.65
N ASN A 601 18.05 3.76 7.19
CA ASN A 601 18.16 2.50 6.44
C ASN A 601 16.91 2.12 5.64
N GLU A 602 15.72 2.62 6.00
CA GLU A 602 14.44 2.22 5.39
C GLU A 602 13.79 3.36 4.58
N ILE A 603 14.03 4.62 4.94
CA ILE A 603 13.44 5.80 4.26
C ILE A 603 14.50 6.60 3.48
N GLY A 604 15.73 6.65 3.98
CA GLY A 604 16.85 7.36 3.38
C GLY A 604 17.07 8.78 3.93
N LEU A 605 16.52 9.13 5.09
CA LEU A 605 16.73 10.44 5.72
C LEU A 605 17.80 10.37 6.80
N THR A 606 18.60 11.43 6.93
CA THR A 606 19.57 11.58 8.02
C THR A 606 19.08 12.56 9.11
N ILE A 607 19.63 12.40 10.32
CA ILE A 607 19.38 13.28 11.48
C ILE A 607 20.71 13.83 12.02
N ASP A 608 20.65 14.85 12.88
CA ASP A 608 21.85 15.43 13.49
C ASP A 608 22.65 14.36 14.27
N PRO A 609 23.94 14.15 13.95
CA PRO A 609 24.80 13.19 14.64
C PRO A 609 25.14 13.51 16.09
N ALA A 610 24.71 14.67 16.60
CA ALA A 610 24.69 14.96 18.02
C ALA A 610 23.56 14.24 18.78
N LEU A 611 22.51 13.76 18.08
CA LEU A 611 21.35 13.09 18.67
C LEU A 611 21.50 11.58 18.78
N SER A 612 22.07 10.93 17.77
CA SER A 612 22.20 9.46 17.70
C SER A 612 23.54 9.07 17.06
N ASP A 613 24.03 7.87 17.37
CA ASP A 613 25.17 7.27 16.67
C ASP A 613 24.74 6.52 15.39
N PHE A 614 23.43 6.28 15.18
CA PHE A 614 22.85 5.73 13.96
C PHE A 614 22.77 6.81 12.89
N THR A 615 23.95 7.22 12.40
CA THR A 615 24.11 8.34 11.48
C THR A 615 24.91 7.93 10.27
N GLY A 616 24.69 8.65 9.17
CA GLY A 616 25.39 8.46 7.92
C GLY A 616 25.33 9.73 7.08
N THR A 617 25.94 9.66 5.90
CA THR A 617 25.57 10.51 4.77
C THR A 617 24.75 9.62 3.85
N ASP A 618 23.64 10.10 3.33
CA ASP A 618 22.97 9.39 2.26
C ASP A 618 23.71 9.63 0.91
N THR A 619 23.06 9.30 -0.20
CA THR A 619 23.64 9.45 -1.54
C THR A 619 22.81 10.36 -2.43
N ASP A 620 21.95 11.18 -1.83
CA ASP A 620 21.14 12.14 -2.55
C ASP A 620 21.88 13.48 -2.77
N ASP A 621 21.21 14.43 -3.42
CA ASP A 621 21.78 15.75 -3.73
C ASP A 621 21.33 16.84 -2.72
N LEU A 622 20.64 16.46 -1.65
CA LEU A 622 20.22 17.33 -0.55
C LEU A 622 21.33 17.41 0.52
N ALA A 623 21.10 18.26 1.52
CA ALA A 623 22.12 18.61 2.49
C ALA A 623 21.81 18.00 3.85
N ASP A 624 22.66 17.08 4.28
CA ASP A 624 22.54 16.46 5.60
C ASP A 624 22.65 17.49 6.75
N PRO A 625 21.85 17.36 7.84
CA PRO A 625 20.73 16.43 7.96
C PRO A 625 19.44 16.95 7.31
N GLU A 626 18.70 16.05 6.65
CA GLU A 626 17.41 16.34 6.00
C GLU A 626 16.33 16.59 7.05
N LEU A 627 16.34 15.82 8.15
CA LEU A 627 15.40 16.00 9.25
C LEU A 627 15.99 16.91 10.35
N PRO A 628 15.40 18.11 10.57
CA PRO A 628 15.85 19.02 11.62
C PRO A 628 15.79 18.45 13.04
N GLU A 629 16.67 18.93 13.91
CA GLU A 629 16.81 18.48 15.31
C GLU A 629 15.47 18.51 16.09
N ASP A 630 14.69 19.58 15.96
CA ASP A 630 13.41 19.74 16.66
C ASP A 630 12.37 18.70 16.20
N ARG A 631 12.34 18.38 14.91
CA ARG A 631 11.48 17.33 14.35
C ARG A 631 11.91 15.92 14.76
N ALA A 632 13.21 15.65 14.75
CA ALA A 632 13.76 14.37 15.23
C ALA A 632 13.43 14.15 16.72
N VAL A 633 13.55 15.20 17.55
CA VAL A 633 13.16 15.16 18.97
C VAL A 633 11.65 14.95 19.13
N ALA A 634 10.81 15.59 18.31
CA ALA A 634 9.36 15.39 18.36
C ALA A 634 8.97 13.94 18.04
N LEU A 635 9.55 13.36 16.97
CA LEU A 635 9.33 11.97 16.58
C LEU A 635 9.77 10.99 17.67
N ALA A 636 10.96 11.20 18.24
CA ALA A 636 11.44 10.38 19.35
C ALA A 636 10.54 10.51 20.58
N PHE A 637 10.11 11.72 20.93
CA PHE A 637 9.20 11.94 22.06
C PHE A 637 7.83 11.28 21.85
N TYR A 638 7.32 11.25 20.62
CA TYR A 638 6.12 10.50 20.28
C TYR A 638 6.27 9.01 20.60
N LEU A 639 7.36 8.37 20.14
CA LEU A 639 7.65 6.96 20.40
C LEU A 639 7.91 6.67 21.88
N GLU A 640 8.70 7.50 22.56
CA GLU A 640 9.01 7.38 24.00
C GLU A 640 7.78 7.48 24.90
N ARG A 641 6.68 8.05 24.39
CA ARG A 641 5.42 8.17 25.11
C ARG A 641 4.30 7.38 24.45
N LEU A 642 4.57 6.56 23.43
CA LEU A 642 3.57 5.71 22.80
C LEU A 642 3.22 4.54 23.72
N GLY A 643 1.98 4.53 24.21
CA GLY A 643 1.50 3.54 25.18
C GLY A 643 1.22 2.17 24.56
N PRO A 644 1.25 1.10 25.37
CA PRO A 644 0.83 -0.22 24.91
C PRO A 644 -0.70 -0.27 24.78
N PRO A 645 -1.23 -1.17 23.93
CA PRO A 645 -2.65 -1.47 23.91
C PRO A 645 -3.12 -1.92 25.30
N GLN A 646 -4.35 -1.57 25.66
CA GLN A 646 -4.95 -2.11 26.87
C GLN A 646 -5.44 -3.54 26.61
N PRO A 647 -5.28 -4.46 27.57
CA PRO A 647 -5.83 -5.80 27.47
C PRO A 647 -7.32 -5.75 27.12
N GLY A 648 -7.70 -6.54 26.12
CA GLY A 648 -9.09 -6.68 25.69
C GLY A 648 -9.95 -7.39 26.74
N THR A 649 -11.27 -7.38 26.53
CA THR A 649 -12.15 -8.34 27.22
C THR A 649 -12.27 -9.57 26.32
N PRO A 650 -11.74 -10.75 26.72
CA PRO A 650 -11.87 -11.96 25.91
C PRO A 650 -13.34 -12.34 25.73
N ASP A 651 -13.68 -12.92 24.58
CA ASP A 651 -15.03 -13.42 24.29
C ASP A 651 -15.46 -14.50 25.29
N ASP A 652 -14.52 -15.34 25.72
CA ASP A 652 -14.68 -16.30 26.81
C ASP A 652 -13.62 -16.05 27.90
N PRO A 653 -13.95 -15.28 28.95
CA PRO A 653 -13.03 -15.00 30.05
C PRO A 653 -12.58 -16.25 30.82
N ALA A 654 -13.42 -17.29 30.87
CA ALA A 654 -13.07 -18.52 31.58
C ALA A 654 -12.07 -19.35 30.76
N ALA A 655 -12.22 -19.36 29.43
CA ALA A 655 -11.22 -19.95 28.54
C ALA A 655 -9.91 -19.18 28.60
N ALA A 656 -9.93 -17.85 28.60
CA ALA A 656 -8.72 -17.03 28.74
C ALA A 656 -7.98 -17.26 30.08
N GLU A 657 -8.69 -17.35 31.21
CA GLU A 657 -8.08 -17.67 32.50
C GLU A 657 -7.45 -19.08 32.50
N ALA A 658 -8.13 -20.06 31.91
CA ALA A 658 -7.57 -21.41 31.73
C ALA A 658 -6.35 -21.39 30.79
N GLY A 659 -6.41 -20.58 29.74
CA GLY A 659 -5.34 -20.36 28.77
C GLY A 659 -4.08 -19.78 29.39
N GLU A 660 -4.21 -18.77 30.26
CA GLU A 660 -3.08 -18.19 31.00
C GLU A 660 -2.40 -19.25 31.88
N ALA A 661 -3.19 -20.06 32.59
CA ALA A 661 -2.67 -21.15 33.41
C ALA A 661 -1.95 -22.22 32.56
N LEU A 662 -2.49 -22.53 31.38
CA LEU A 662 -1.87 -23.44 30.42
C LEU A 662 -0.57 -22.85 29.89
N PHE A 663 -0.57 -21.59 29.45
CA PHE A 663 0.61 -20.85 28.97
C PHE A 663 1.77 -20.91 29.97
N ALA A 664 1.49 -20.69 31.26
CA ALA A 664 2.48 -20.87 32.32
C ALA A 664 2.96 -22.32 32.44
N SER A 665 2.04 -23.29 32.42
CA SER A 665 2.37 -24.71 32.58
C SER A 665 3.13 -25.33 31.40
N LEU A 666 2.99 -24.76 30.21
CA LEU A 666 3.69 -25.14 28.99
C LEU A 666 5.15 -24.68 28.98
N GLY A 667 5.53 -23.76 29.87
CA GLY A 667 6.87 -23.18 29.94
C GLY A 667 7.04 -21.90 29.13
N CYS A 668 5.98 -21.35 28.53
CA CYS A 668 6.06 -20.13 27.72
C CYS A 668 6.61 -18.92 28.51
N GLN A 669 6.34 -18.88 29.82
CA GLN A 669 6.84 -17.84 30.75
C GLN A 669 8.36 -17.89 30.98
N GLY A 670 9.08 -18.89 30.49
CA GLY A 670 10.54 -18.93 30.53
C GLY A 670 11.17 -17.79 29.74
N CYS A 671 10.57 -17.40 28.61
CA CYS A 671 10.98 -16.24 27.80
C CYS A 671 9.94 -15.10 27.90
N HIS A 672 8.65 -15.44 27.83
CA HIS A 672 7.55 -14.47 27.90
C HIS A 672 7.18 -14.13 29.35
N VAL A 673 8.12 -13.55 30.09
CA VAL A 673 7.94 -13.21 31.51
C VAL A 673 6.85 -12.15 31.68
N PRO A 674 5.81 -12.37 32.53
CA PRO A 674 4.66 -11.47 32.60
C PRO A 674 4.99 -10.00 32.89
N GLU A 675 6.03 -9.74 33.68
CA GLU A 675 6.45 -8.40 34.07
C GLU A 675 7.98 -8.29 34.11
N LEU A 676 8.53 -7.20 33.56
CA LEU A 676 9.93 -6.82 33.65
C LEU A 676 10.04 -5.36 34.12
N ASP A 677 10.77 -5.11 35.22
CA ASP A 677 10.95 -3.77 35.80
C ASP A 677 9.63 -3.01 36.06
N GLY A 678 8.56 -3.74 36.43
CA GLY A 678 7.23 -3.16 36.65
C GLY A 678 6.40 -2.94 35.38
N VAL A 679 6.90 -3.37 34.22
CA VAL A 679 6.22 -3.26 32.92
C VAL A 679 5.62 -4.61 32.53
N PRO A 680 4.29 -4.75 32.36
CA PRO A 680 3.63 -6.02 32.09
C PRO A 680 3.62 -6.37 30.59
N LEU A 681 4.80 -6.57 29.99
CA LEU A 681 4.95 -6.76 28.54
C LEU A 681 4.97 -8.22 28.06
N TYR A 682 5.00 -9.21 28.97
CA TYR A 682 5.15 -10.63 28.61
C TYR A 682 6.41 -10.90 27.76
N SER A 683 7.55 -10.36 28.18
CA SER A 683 8.85 -10.52 27.52
C SER A 683 10.00 -10.16 28.46
N ASP A 684 11.10 -10.89 28.34
CA ASP A 684 12.36 -10.65 29.03
C ASP A 684 13.32 -9.73 28.25
N LEU A 685 12.98 -9.41 27.00
CA LEU A 685 13.81 -8.68 26.03
C LEU A 685 15.16 -9.34 25.72
N LEU A 686 15.32 -10.64 26.04
CA LEU A 686 16.54 -11.39 25.77
C LEU A 686 16.50 -12.02 24.38
N LEU A 687 17.68 -12.34 23.86
CA LEU A 687 17.87 -13.14 22.65
C LEU A 687 17.77 -14.63 22.99
N HIS A 688 16.97 -15.35 22.21
CA HIS A 688 16.80 -16.80 22.28
C HIS A 688 16.92 -17.44 20.89
N ASP A 689 17.57 -18.59 20.80
CA ASP A 689 17.56 -19.38 19.55
C ASP A 689 16.21 -20.07 19.38
N VAL A 690 15.40 -19.53 18.47
CA VAL A 690 14.04 -20.02 18.17
C VAL A 690 13.89 -20.44 16.71
N SER A 691 14.99 -20.50 15.96
CA SER A 691 14.95 -20.81 14.53
C SER A 691 15.01 -22.32 14.26
N PRO A 692 14.22 -22.83 13.29
CA PRO A 692 14.34 -24.22 12.85
C PRO A 692 15.61 -24.46 12.02
N ASP A 693 16.14 -23.40 11.39
CA ASP A 693 17.36 -23.45 10.60
C ASP A 693 18.12 -22.11 10.72
N PRO A 694 19.04 -21.99 11.69
CA PRO A 694 19.88 -20.80 11.80
C PRO A 694 20.68 -20.51 10.52
N MET A 695 21.02 -21.51 9.70
CA MET A 695 21.84 -21.25 8.50
C MET A 695 21.05 -20.54 7.39
N ALA A 696 19.72 -20.52 7.48
CA ALA A 696 18.83 -19.83 6.55
C ALA A 696 18.61 -18.34 6.87
N SER A 697 19.11 -17.84 8.01
CA SER A 697 18.92 -16.44 8.42
C SER A 697 20.14 -15.55 8.09
N VAL A 698 19.85 -14.28 7.86
CA VAL A 698 20.82 -13.21 7.65
C VAL A 698 21.51 -12.86 8.98
N GLU A 699 22.84 -12.75 8.96
CA GLU A 699 23.62 -12.26 10.11
C GLU A 699 23.64 -10.73 10.09
N GLN A 700 22.92 -10.12 11.05
CA GLN A 700 22.79 -8.67 11.15
C GLN A 700 23.91 -8.04 11.98
N ASP A 701 24.21 -8.61 13.15
CA ASP A 701 25.14 -8.04 14.12
C ASP A 701 26.22 -9.03 14.53
N PRO A 702 27.49 -8.59 14.64
CA PRO A 702 28.57 -9.44 15.14
C PRO A 702 28.28 -9.95 16.55
N GLY A 703 28.24 -11.28 16.72
CA GLY A 703 28.03 -11.90 18.03
C GLY A 703 26.56 -12.20 18.37
N VAL A 704 25.63 -11.92 17.47
CA VAL A 704 24.26 -12.45 17.50
C VAL A 704 24.17 -13.61 16.51
N LEU A 705 23.69 -14.76 16.95
CA LEU A 705 23.55 -15.92 16.08
C LEU A 705 22.38 -15.69 15.10
N PRO A 706 22.47 -16.26 13.89
CA PRO A 706 21.38 -16.17 12.91
C PRO A 706 20.01 -16.60 13.44
N GLY A 707 19.97 -17.64 14.28
CA GLY A 707 18.74 -18.21 14.83
C GLY A 707 18.16 -17.46 16.04
N GLU A 708 18.89 -16.46 16.55
CA GLU A 708 18.50 -15.77 17.78
C GLU A 708 17.57 -14.60 17.52
N TYR A 709 16.48 -14.52 18.27
CA TYR A 709 15.53 -13.42 18.18
C TYR A 709 15.24 -12.90 19.58
N ARG A 710 15.03 -11.59 19.67
CA ARG A 710 14.53 -10.96 20.88
C ARG A 710 13.12 -11.44 21.14
N THR A 711 12.81 -11.86 22.36
CA THR A 711 11.42 -12.14 22.78
C THR A 711 10.56 -10.88 22.57
N PRO A 712 9.60 -10.85 21.62
CA PRO A 712 8.75 -9.68 21.43
C PRO A 712 7.76 -9.53 22.59
N PRO A 713 7.34 -8.31 22.95
CA PRO A 713 6.25 -8.13 23.91
C PRO A 713 4.96 -8.73 23.36
N LEU A 714 4.12 -9.32 24.23
CA LEU A 714 2.84 -9.91 23.83
C LEU A 714 1.63 -9.00 24.07
N TRP A 715 1.81 -7.78 24.57
CA TRP A 715 0.71 -6.82 24.62
C TRP A 715 0.16 -6.55 23.22
N GLY A 716 -1.16 -6.46 23.08
CA GLY A 716 -1.83 -6.27 21.80
C GLY A 716 -1.60 -7.36 20.76
N VAL A 717 -0.99 -8.51 21.11
CA VAL A 717 -0.69 -9.58 20.14
C VAL A 717 -1.96 -10.12 19.50
N GLY A 718 -3.14 -9.95 20.12
CA GLY A 718 -4.42 -10.30 19.50
C GLY A 718 -4.78 -9.51 18.23
N ALA A 719 -4.12 -8.37 17.97
CA ALA A 719 -4.49 -7.43 16.90
C ALA A 719 -3.34 -7.03 15.96
N THR A 720 -2.18 -7.66 16.07
CA THR A 720 -0.96 -7.29 15.32
C THR A 720 -0.49 -8.40 14.39
N ALA A 721 -1.41 -9.19 13.84
CA ALA A 721 -1.07 -10.13 12.78
C ALA A 721 -0.51 -9.37 11.54
N PRO A 722 0.37 -9.99 10.75
CA PRO A 722 0.92 -11.34 10.91
C PRO A 722 1.97 -11.44 12.03
N TYR A 723 2.29 -12.66 12.42
CA TYR A 723 3.16 -12.99 13.55
C TYR A 723 4.50 -13.56 13.11
N LEU A 724 5.41 -13.65 14.09
CA LEU A 724 6.81 -14.04 13.96
C LEU A 724 7.64 -12.96 13.27
N HIS A 725 8.96 -13.12 13.30
CA HIS A 725 9.89 -12.11 12.80
C HIS A 725 9.76 -11.83 11.31
N ASP A 726 9.16 -12.73 10.55
CA ASP A 726 9.01 -12.71 9.10
C ASP A 726 7.56 -12.67 8.64
N GLY A 727 6.59 -12.58 9.55
CA GLY A 727 5.17 -12.49 9.20
C GLY A 727 4.60 -13.74 8.53
N ARG A 728 5.24 -14.92 8.67
CA ARG A 728 4.76 -16.16 8.02
C ARG A 728 3.47 -16.74 8.63
N ALA A 729 3.13 -16.33 9.85
CA ALA A 729 2.00 -16.84 10.60
C ALA A 729 0.85 -15.82 10.63
N PHE A 730 -0.31 -16.17 10.08
CA PHE A 730 -1.46 -15.25 10.01
C PHE A 730 -2.45 -15.42 11.19
N THR A 731 -2.29 -16.48 11.97
CA THR A 731 -3.06 -16.75 13.18
C THR A 731 -2.13 -16.97 14.38
N LEU A 732 -2.64 -16.75 15.59
CA LEU A 732 -1.88 -17.02 16.82
C LEU A 732 -1.56 -18.51 16.97
N GLU A 733 -2.46 -19.38 16.51
CA GLU A 733 -2.23 -20.83 16.48
C GLU A 733 -1.05 -21.17 15.54
N ASP A 734 -1.02 -20.60 14.34
CA ASP A 734 0.11 -20.75 13.42
C ASP A 734 1.39 -20.19 14.02
N ALA A 735 1.35 -19.07 14.73
CA ALA A 735 2.53 -18.48 15.37
C ALA A 735 3.13 -19.44 16.40
N LEU A 736 2.27 -20.07 17.20
CA LEU A 736 2.68 -21.09 18.17
C LEU A 736 3.28 -22.31 17.48
N LEU A 737 2.66 -22.80 16.40
CA LEU A 737 3.06 -24.04 15.71
C LEU A 737 4.23 -23.89 14.72
N LEU A 738 4.43 -22.71 14.12
CA LEU A 738 5.38 -22.47 13.03
C LEU A 738 6.65 -21.72 13.46
N GLY A 739 6.70 -21.10 14.64
CA GLY A 739 7.81 -20.21 15.03
C GLY A 739 8.70 -20.67 16.18
N HIS A 740 8.21 -21.56 17.03
CA HIS A 740 8.83 -21.87 18.33
C HIS A 740 9.72 -23.12 18.26
N PHE A 741 10.91 -22.99 17.66
CA PHE A 741 11.94 -24.04 17.60
C PHE A 741 13.06 -23.77 18.60
N GLY A 742 14.17 -24.52 18.49
CA GLY A 742 15.34 -24.35 19.36
C GLY A 742 14.98 -24.45 20.84
N GLU A 743 15.28 -23.40 21.60
CA GLU A 743 14.97 -23.27 23.03
C GLU A 743 13.47 -23.41 23.33
N ALA A 744 12.60 -22.97 22.40
CA ALA A 744 11.16 -23.01 22.56
C ALA A 744 10.49 -24.32 22.07
N GLU A 745 11.26 -25.28 21.51
CA GLU A 745 10.71 -26.49 20.89
C GLU A 745 9.90 -27.35 21.90
N ALA A 746 10.35 -27.43 23.14
CA ALA A 746 9.66 -28.20 24.18
C ALA A 746 8.27 -27.62 24.48
N ALA A 747 8.14 -26.30 24.59
CA ALA A 747 6.88 -25.61 24.81
C ALA A 747 5.94 -25.77 23.60
N ARG A 748 6.47 -25.66 22.38
CA ARG A 748 5.71 -25.89 21.14
C ARG A 748 5.12 -27.30 21.07
N LEU A 749 5.94 -28.34 21.30
CA LEU A 749 5.49 -29.73 21.27
C LEU A 749 4.46 -30.01 22.38
N ALA A 750 4.59 -29.36 23.53
CA ALA A 750 3.62 -29.46 24.61
C ALA A 750 2.28 -28.83 24.21
N PHE A 751 2.28 -27.66 23.55
CA PHE A 751 1.09 -27.02 22.98
C PHE A 751 0.44 -27.88 21.88
N GLU A 752 1.24 -28.42 20.96
CA GLU A 752 0.77 -29.32 19.88
C GLU A 752 0.09 -30.59 20.45
N GLY A 753 0.53 -31.05 21.62
CA GLY A 753 -0.04 -32.20 22.31
C GLY A 753 -1.30 -31.93 23.14
N LEU A 754 -1.75 -30.68 23.24
CA LEU A 754 -2.97 -30.32 23.96
C LEU A 754 -4.23 -30.78 23.23
N SER A 755 -5.36 -30.75 23.93
CA SER A 755 -6.66 -30.89 23.26
C SER A 755 -7.01 -29.61 22.50
N ALA A 756 -7.83 -29.69 21.45
CA ALA A 756 -8.25 -28.51 20.68
C ALA A 756 -8.86 -27.42 21.58
N ALA A 757 -9.66 -27.81 22.58
CA ALA A 757 -10.25 -26.85 23.53
C ALA A 757 -9.20 -26.16 24.42
N ASP A 758 -8.12 -26.86 24.77
CA ASP A 758 -7.03 -26.29 25.55
C ASP A 758 -6.12 -25.39 24.68
N GLN A 759 -5.94 -25.74 23.40
CA GLN A 759 -5.26 -24.88 22.43
C GLN A 759 -6.05 -23.58 22.20
N GLU A 760 -7.36 -23.69 21.97
CA GLU A 760 -8.28 -22.55 21.88
C GLU A 760 -8.24 -21.68 23.13
N ALA A 761 -8.12 -22.26 24.34
CA ALA A 761 -7.99 -21.51 25.58
C ALA A 761 -6.71 -20.67 25.63
N VAL A 762 -5.56 -21.24 25.23
CA VAL A 762 -4.29 -20.49 25.14
C VAL A 762 -4.39 -19.37 24.09
N VAL A 763 -4.99 -19.64 22.94
CA VAL A 763 -5.22 -18.61 21.91
C VAL A 763 -6.14 -17.51 22.44
N ALA A 764 -7.22 -17.84 23.14
CA ALA A 764 -8.14 -16.86 23.75
C ALA A 764 -7.45 -15.99 24.81
N PHE A 765 -6.49 -16.53 25.55
CA PHE A 765 -5.64 -15.74 26.45
C PHE A 765 -4.80 -14.73 25.68
N LEU A 766 -4.08 -15.18 24.65
CA LEU A 766 -3.23 -14.32 23.82
C LEU A 766 -4.04 -13.25 23.07
N GLN A 767 -5.24 -13.58 22.59
CA GLN A 767 -6.16 -12.60 21.99
C GLN A 767 -6.62 -11.52 22.96
N GLY A 768 -6.58 -11.80 24.27
CA GLY A 768 -6.95 -10.86 25.33
C GLY A 768 -5.84 -9.93 25.79
N LEU A 769 -4.58 -10.20 25.41
CA LEU A 769 -3.42 -9.34 25.69
C LEU A 769 -3.37 -8.18 24.68
#